data_AF-A0A523ADS5-F1
#
_entry.id   AF-A0A523ADS5-F1
#
_cell.length_a   1.000
_cell.length_b   1.000
_cell.length_c   1.000
_cell.angle_alpha   90.00
_cell.angle_beta   90.00
_cell.angle_gamma   90.00
#
_symmetry.space_group_name_H-M   'P 1'
#
loop_
_entity.id
_entity.type
_entity.pdbx_description
1 polymer ?
#
loop_
_entity_poly.entity_id
_entity_poly.type
_entity_poly.pdbx_seq_one_letter_code
_entity_poly.pdbx_strand_id
1 'polypeptide(L)'
;MKVLKILIFLSLISIPVSALQLQVVGKCVGEEFSISVEKQSIFVIRINDGTPIFAEGKEVVFRPQVEGYLRITAISGNEIEEKVVNVSLCPQPQRTVTGTTTGIQLLPSGSFEKVVDGKSYSIEWRTALGALEMASRIKGFSYSLKATDWGLFVDCIKGICSGYAGKTSGWMYWVNYPKDPLPGTAAQNYRIKPGDVVTWYFSRGMSDTPETSQFIVRIYIGTDYGISVQLKWEENMKPIADFDFYPENPVEGEEIVFNASKSFDPDGFITDYLWEFGDGEIASGEVVKHAYKKAGFYRVNLTVWDNNGASNSVSRTLKVGEKKKEVEWLELRGILIETNLGTLKRIEFKATQPLEVKIRKAGVPEIIYADIYECFEIRVNDSVQAELFFEIPKSWGEVDFYKYNGSWVKLKAELIGKDENLTFKVFIDSFSYIAVAKDWKNFPLKEGDSRIVKALQYLKGLQRSSGGFANPGEEESIAKTSWAIMAIAAAGQDPRIWTKEGKNPLDYIREKLPEEIDRMGTADYARTILALYAAGEDPRNFSGTDLVAKLKGRMRENGQIGDFVYTTIWGIIALSAVGENVSKSAEWLKAQQNPDGGFPWAPGEQSDFDDTAAAIQALVAAKEPRNSEVIKRAVEYLKTGQNDDGGMRYFGSSASNAASDAWTIQALVAVGINPMEWRANNSSVVDHLLSLQTEQGYFRYTSYSDENPGYMTVCAVISLLGKPFPIKPVKVLEVKEIQIEKTTPAPLETPAVQPTPEKTETPVNITSKTPVERTPGFEVFAALLAIAFVIALRAVRR
;
A
#
# COMPACT_ATOMS: atom_id res chain seq x y z
N MET A 1 -22.80 67.54 55.52
CA MET A 1 -21.67 67.11 54.67
C MET A 1 -21.35 65.65 55.01
N LYS A 2 -21.65 64.74 54.07
CA LYS A 2 -21.10 63.37 53.88
C LYS A 2 -21.19 62.39 55.09
N VAL A 3 -22.16 61.46 55.14
CA VAL A 3 -22.22 60.14 54.44
C VAL A 3 -21.16 59.16 54.96
N LEU A 4 -21.51 58.23 55.86
CA LEU A 4 -21.95 56.84 55.59
C LEU A 4 -21.80 55.95 56.85
N LYS A 5 -22.87 55.22 57.19
CA LYS A 5 -22.95 54.17 58.22
C LYS A 5 -23.12 52.82 57.53
N ILE A 6 -22.44 51.80 58.07
CA ILE A 6 -22.77 50.35 58.05
C ILE A 6 -22.62 49.60 56.71
N LEU A 7 -21.69 48.64 56.67
CA LEU A 7 -21.93 47.29 56.12
C LEU A 7 -20.91 46.27 56.66
N ILE A 8 -21.47 45.22 57.27
CA ILE A 8 -20.86 43.99 57.75
C ILE A 8 -20.95 42.95 56.63
N PHE A 9 -19.93 42.09 56.52
CA PHE A 9 -19.88 40.82 55.75
C PHE A 9 -19.91 40.89 54.21
N LEU A 10 -18.73 40.69 53.59
CA LEU A 10 -18.37 39.49 52.82
C LEU A 10 -16.93 39.70 52.29
N SER A 11 -15.92 39.36 53.09
CA SER A 11 -14.61 39.05 52.51
C SER A 11 -14.66 37.61 52.01
N LEU A 12 -15.30 37.41 50.85
CA LEU A 12 -14.93 36.29 50.00
C LEU A 12 -13.47 36.53 49.67
N ILE A 13 -12.59 35.79 50.35
CA ILE A 13 -11.30 35.45 49.80
C ILE A 13 -11.66 34.66 48.53
N SER A 14 -11.81 35.36 47.40
CA SER A 14 -11.55 34.75 46.11
C SER A 14 -10.08 34.36 46.18
N ILE A 15 -9.82 33.15 46.69
CA ILE A 15 -8.62 32.41 46.32
C ILE A 15 -8.68 32.46 44.79
N PRO A 16 -7.73 33.12 44.09
CA PRO A 16 -7.66 32.93 42.67
C PRO A 16 -7.51 31.43 42.48
N VAL A 17 -8.53 30.79 41.90
CA VAL A 17 -8.37 29.44 41.37
C VAL A 17 -7.21 29.60 40.40
N SER A 18 -6.03 29.10 40.80
CA SER A 18 -4.79 29.30 40.05
C SER A 18 -5.05 28.74 38.65
N ALA A 19 -5.16 29.64 37.67
CA ALA A 19 -5.26 29.27 36.27
C ALA A 19 -4.02 28.44 35.92
N LEU A 20 -4.19 27.39 35.13
CA LEU A 20 -3.09 26.50 34.75
C LEU A 20 -1.96 27.34 34.11
N GLN A 21 -0.81 27.44 34.78
CA GLN A 21 0.31 28.22 34.26
C GLN A 21 1.27 27.31 33.49
N LEU A 22 1.37 27.53 32.18
CA LEU A 22 2.29 26.82 31.29
C LEU A 22 3.63 27.55 31.19
N GLN A 23 4.67 26.95 31.78
CA GLN A 23 6.04 27.41 31.65
C GLN A 23 6.79 26.59 30.61
N VAL A 24 7.58 27.28 29.80
CA VAL A 24 8.41 26.66 28.76
C VAL A 24 9.77 27.32 28.84
N VAL A 25 10.78 26.52 29.12
CA VAL A 25 12.17 26.93 29.25
C VAL A 25 12.98 26.11 28.27
N GLY A 26 13.44 26.76 27.22
CA GLY A 26 14.31 26.16 26.21
C GLY A 26 14.99 27.28 25.45
N LYS A 27 16.17 26.99 24.89
CA LYS A 27 17.01 28.01 24.26
C LYS A 27 16.93 27.97 22.75
N CYS A 28 17.07 26.78 22.16
CA CYS A 28 17.34 26.65 20.74
C CYS A 28 17.22 25.22 20.22
N VAL A 29 17.25 25.05 18.89
CA VAL A 29 17.21 23.75 18.20
C VAL A 29 18.28 22.80 18.75
N GLY A 30 17.90 21.54 19.00
CA GLY A 30 18.77 20.49 19.52
C GLY A 30 18.93 20.46 21.05
N GLU A 31 18.60 21.55 21.75
CA GLU A 31 18.57 21.61 23.20
C GLU A 31 17.22 21.17 23.78
N GLU A 32 17.19 20.83 25.06
CA GLU A 32 15.96 20.46 25.78
C GLU A 32 15.09 21.69 26.08
N PHE A 33 13.83 21.62 25.67
CA PHE A 33 12.77 22.48 26.15
C PHE A 33 12.06 21.77 27.30
N SER A 34 12.28 22.26 28.52
CA SER A 34 11.49 21.88 29.69
C SER A 34 10.16 22.61 29.65
N ILE A 35 9.08 21.84 29.60
CA ILE A 35 7.71 22.33 29.58
C ILE A 35 7.06 21.87 30.88
N SER A 36 6.59 22.79 31.71
CA SER A 36 6.07 22.48 33.03
C SER A 36 4.79 23.21 33.38
N VAL A 37 4.00 22.59 34.25
CA VAL A 37 2.71 23.08 34.77
C VAL A 37 2.56 22.70 36.24
N GLU A 38 1.71 23.42 36.97
CA GLU A 38 1.54 23.24 38.42
C GLU A 38 0.82 21.93 38.82
N LYS A 39 0.01 21.37 37.91
CA LYS A 39 -0.85 20.19 38.11
C LYS A 39 -0.58 19.15 37.01
N GLN A 40 -0.91 17.87 37.26
CA GLN A 40 -0.71 16.81 36.28
C GLN A 40 -1.56 17.08 35.03
N SER A 41 -0.92 17.22 33.86
CA SER A 41 -1.58 17.60 32.62
C SER A 41 -1.19 16.68 31.45
N ILE A 42 -2.06 16.65 30.44
CA ILE A 42 -1.71 16.17 29.10
C ILE A 42 -1.17 17.37 28.31
N PHE A 43 -0.04 17.17 27.63
CA PHE A 43 0.56 18.14 26.73
C PHE A 43 0.35 17.70 25.29
N VAL A 44 -0.09 18.64 24.47
CA VAL A 44 -0.14 18.52 23.01
C VAL A 44 0.91 19.45 22.45
N ILE A 45 1.96 18.91 21.84
CA ILE A 45 3.11 19.67 21.36
C ILE A 45 3.14 19.57 19.83
N ARG A 46 3.16 20.72 19.15
CA ARG A 46 3.23 20.82 17.69
C ARG A 46 4.36 21.76 17.30
N ILE A 47 5.23 21.31 16.39
CA ILE A 47 6.19 22.19 15.73
C ILE A 47 5.64 22.58 14.36
N ASN A 48 5.58 23.89 14.08
CA ASN A 48 5.06 24.45 12.82
C ASN A 48 3.67 23.89 12.43
N ASP A 49 2.79 23.69 13.41
CA ASP A 49 1.45 23.10 13.29
C ASP A 49 1.39 21.69 12.64
N GLY A 50 2.51 20.94 12.63
CA GLY A 50 2.57 19.54 12.18
C GLY A 50 1.85 18.54 13.12
N THR A 51 2.10 17.25 12.91
CA THR A 51 1.48 16.16 13.67
C THR A 51 1.67 16.35 15.18
N PRO A 52 0.59 16.32 15.99
CA PRO A 52 0.69 16.52 17.43
C PRO A 52 1.41 15.37 18.13
N ILE A 53 2.33 15.72 19.02
CA ILE A 53 2.99 14.80 19.95
C ILE A 53 2.33 14.93 21.31
N PHE A 54 1.93 13.81 21.88
CA PHE A 54 1.25 13.77 23.18
C PHE A 54 2.20 13.29 24.26
N ALA A 55 2.19 13.98 25.39
CA ALA A 55 2.92 13.58 26.60
C ALA A 55 2.07 13.85 27.84
N GLU A 56 2.32 13.14 28.94
CA GLU A 56 1.58 13.34 30.20
C GLU A 56 2.57 13.56 31.35
N GLY A 57 2.33 14.56 32.18
CA GLY A 57 3.20 14.88 33.31
C GLY A 57 2.89 16.23 33.94
N LYS A 58 3.64 16.57 34.98
CA LYS A 58 3.78 17.97 35.43
C LYS A 58 4.93 18.70 34.73
N GLU A 59 5.86 17.93 34.19
CA GLU A 59 7.00 18.40 33.42
C GLU A 59 7.27 17.41 32.30
N VAL A 60 7.49 17.91 31.09
CA VAL A 60 7.87 17.13 29.91
C VAL A 60 9.00 17.82 29.18
N VAL A 61 9.91 17.02 28.65
CA VAL A 61 11.06 17.52 27.90
C VAL A 61 10.85 17.26 26.43
N PHE A 62 10.98 18.31 25.62
CA PHE A 62 10.89 18.23 24.17
C PHE A 62 12.16 18.77 23.54
N ARG A 63 12.77 18.04 22.60
CA ARG A 63 13.95 18.52 21.86
C ARG A 63 13.56 18.86 20.42
N PRO A 64 13.30 20.14 20.10
CA PRO A 64 12.95 20.52 18.74
C PRO A 64 14.14 20.29 17.81
N GLN A 65 13.90 19.59 16.71
CA GLN A 65 14.94 19.24 15.73
C GLN A 65 15.02 20.24 14.56
N VAL A 66 14.08 21.17 14.47
CA VAL A 66 13.99 22.19 13.41
C VAL A 66 13.64 23.56 14.00
N GLU A 67 13.99 24.64 13.30
CA GLU A 67 13.59 26.01 13.65
C GLU A 67 12.09 26.24 13.36
N GLY A 68 11.50 27.24 14.02
CA GLY A 68 10.11 27.62 13.80
C GLY A 68 9.39 27.95 15.10
N TYR A 69 8.09 27.66 15.17
CA TYR A 69 7.30 27.87 16.39
C TYR A 69 6.82 26.54 16.96
N LEU A 70 6.96 26.42 18.28
CA LEU A 70 6.50 25.31 19.07
C LEU A 70 5.19 25.74 19.76
N ARG A 71 4.07 25.20 19.31
CA ARG A 71 2.76 25.37 19.97
C ARG A 71 2.58 24.25 20.98
N ILE A 72 2.34 24.62 22.23
CA ILE A 72 2.19 23.70 23.35
C ILE A 72 0.86 24.00 24.02
N THR A 73 -0.01 23.00 24.09
CA THR A 73 -1.28 23.07 24.80
C THR A 73 -1.22 22.13 25.99
N ALA A 74 -1.40 22.64 27.20
CA ALA A 74 -1.50 21.83 28.42
C ALA A 74 -2.95 21.76 28.90
N ILE A 75 -3.40 20.55 29.24
CA ILE A 75 -4.79 20.27 29.62
C ILE A 75 -4.80 19.52 30.95
N SER A 76 -5.40 20.12 32.00
CA SER A 76 -5.58 19.48 33.32
C SER A 76 -7.03 19.65 33.79
N GLY A 77 -7.81 18.57 33.71
CA GLY A 77 -9.25 18.62 34.00
C GLY A 77 -9.97 19.51 32.99
N ASN A 78 -10.60 20.59 33.47
CA ASN A 78 -11.29 21.59 32.63
C ASN A 78 -10.42 22.83 32.34
N GLU A 79 -9.18 22.89 32.84
CA GLU A 79 -8.25 23.99 32.60
C GLU A 79 -7.38 23.68 31.37
N ILE A 80 -7.34 24.62 30.41
CA ILE A 80 -6.52 24.56 29.20
C ILE A 80 -5.67 25.82 29.13
N GLU A 81 -4.36 25.65 28.91
CA GLU A 81 -3.43 26.75 28.67
C GLU A 81 -2.61 26.47 27.43
N GLU A 82 -2.47 27.45 26.54
CA GLU A 82 -1.67 27.33 25.32
C GLU A 82 -0.54 28.35 25.29
N LYS A 83 0.64 27.92 24.85
CA LYS A 83 1.80 28.77 24.67
C LYS A 83 2.52 28.45 23.37
N VAL A 84 2.89 29.51 22.65
CA VAL A 84 3.70 29.42 21.43
C VAL A 84 5.09 29.98 21.73
N VAL A 85 6.13 29.23 21.40
CA VAL A 85 7.53 29.62 21.64
C VAL A 85 8.31 29.51 20.35
N ASN A 86 9.09 30.54 20.02
CA ASN A 86 9.98 30.48 18.86
C ASN A 86 11.23 29.67 19.20
N VAL A 87 11.56 28.71 18.34
CA VAL A 87 12.78 27.91 18.40
C VAL A 87 13.75 28.45 17.35
N SER A 88 14.92 28.90 17.82
CA SER A 88 16.01 29.44 16.99
C SER A 88 17.30 28.65 17.19
N LEU A 89 18.36 28.90 16.42
CA LEU A 89 19.66 28.21 16.58
C LEU A 89 20.46 28.65 17.82
N CYS A 90 21.28 27.73 18.38
CA CYS A 90 22.07 28.02 19.58
C CYS A 90 23.26 28.95 19.32
N PRO A 91 23.52 29.96 20.18
CA PRO A 91 24.71 30.79 20.09
C PRO A 91 25.97 30.03 20.55
N GLN A 92 27.03 30.05 19.72
CA GLN A 92 28.27 29.30 19.92
C GLN A 92 29.31 30.07 20.79
N PRO A 93 30.06 29.42 21.71
CA PRO A 93 31.05 30.09 22.57
C PRO A 93 32.41 30.33 21.89
N GLN A 94 32.99 31.52 22.12
CA GLN A 94 34.27 31.96 21.56
C GLN A 94 35.49 31.24 22.16
N ARG A 95 36.42 30.79 21.31
CA ARG A 95 37.79 30.40 21.71
C ARG A 95 38.82 31.16 20.89
N THR A 96 39.73 31.84 21.60
CA THR A 96 40.88 32.55 21.07
C THR A 96 42.08 31.61 20.94
N VAL A 97 42.72 31.57 19.77
CA VAL A 97 44.07 31.02 19.59
C VAL A 97 44.90 32.04 18.81
N THR A 98 46.02 32.42 19.40
CA THR A 98 47.07 33.29 18.87
C THR A 98 48.03 32.51 17.97
N GLY A 99 48.42 33.09 16.84
CA GLY A 99 49.51 32.58 15.98
C GLY A 99 49.55 33.18 14.57
N THR A 100 50.50 34.09 14.35
CA THR A 100 50.94 34.67 13.07
C THR A 100 51.87 33.67 12.33
N THR A 101 52.10 33.61 11.00
CA THR A 101 51.96 34.55 9.87
C THR A 101 52.12 33.81 8.52
N THR A 102 51.62 34.46 7.46
CA THR A 102 52.03 34.46 6.04
C THR A 102 51.70 33.27 5.11
N GLY A 103 50.89 33.58 4.09
CA GLY A 103 50.49 32.69 2.98
C GLY A 103 48.97 32.54 2.81
N ILE A 104 48.17 33.36 3.49
CA ILE A 104 46.73 33.14 3.63
C ILE A 104 46.02 33.49 2.32
N GLN A 105 45.55 32.46 1.60
CA GLN A 105 44.52 32.64 0.57
C GLN A 105 43.21 32.93 1.28
N LEU A 106 42.86 34.21 1.33
CA LEU A 106 41.65 34.71 1.97
C LEU A 106 40.45 34.48 1.06
N LEU A 107 39.29 34.15 1.65
CA LEU A 107 38.03 34.32 0.95
C LEU A 107 37.69 35.80 0.84
N PRO A 108 37.63 36.37 -0.38
CA PRO A 108 37.36 37.78 -0.54
C PRO A 108 35.92 38.11 -0.13
N SER A 109 35.66 39.39 0.11
CA SER A 109 34.29 39.91 0.16
C SER A 109 33.72 40.04 -1.26
N GLY A 110 32.39 39.99 -1.41
CA GLY A 110 31.70 40.13 -2.70
C GLY A 110 31.33 38.79 -3.33
N SER A 111 31.04 38.79 -4.62
CA SER A 111 30.58 37.63 -5.38
C SER A 111 31.43 37.36 -6.62
N PHE A 112 31.24 36.18 -7.20
CA PHE A 112 31.74 35.79 -8.51
C PHE A 112 30.59 35.19 -9.32
N GLU A 113 30.71 35.24 -10.65
CA GLU A 113 29.70 34.68 -11.54
C GLU A 113 30.03 33.23 -11.91
N LYS A 114 29.01 32.37 -11.92
CA LYS A 114 29.06 31.04 -12.53
C LYS A 114 27.90 30.86 -13.49
N VAL A 115 28.21 30.34 -14.67
CA VAL A 115 27.20 29.89 -15.62
C VAL A 115 26.93 28.42 -15.38
N VAL A 116 25.67 28.08 -15.08
CA VAL A 116 25.20 26.71 -14.88
C VAL A 116 23.94 26.55 -15.72
N ASP A 117 23.92 25.54 -16.59
CA ASP A 117 22.79 25.24 -17.50
C ASP A 117 22.33 26.48 -18.31
N GLY A 118 23.28 27.30 -18.77
CA GLY A 118 23.01 28.50 -19.56
C GLY A 118 22.53 29.73 -18.78
N LYS A 119 22.38 29.63 -17.45
CA LYS A 119 21.98 30.74 -16.57
C LYS A 119 23.16 31.22 -15.73
N SER A 120 23.32 32.55 -15.61
CA SER A 120 24.34 33.16 -14.75
C SER A 120 23.85 33.25 -13.31
N TYR A 121 24.72 32.90 -12.37
CA TYR A 121 24.51 32.96 -10.93
C TYR A 121 25.61 33.78 -10.28
N SER A 122 25.22 34.83 -9.54
CA SER A 122 26.12 35.58 -8.67
C SER A 122 26.24 34.86 -7.32
N ILE A 123 27.41 34.28 -7.05
CA ILE A 123 27.66 33.48 -5.84
C ILE A 123 28.61 34.26 -4.94
N GLU A 124 28.24 34.46 -3.68
CA GLU A 124 29.13 35.10 -2.74
C GLU A 124 30.31 34.20 -2.36
N TRP A 125 31.50 34.79 -2.28
CA TRP A 125 32.73 34.10 -1.90
C TRP A 125 32.66 33.49 -0.49
N ARG A 126 31.97 34.14 0.44
CA ARG A 126 31.83 33.70 1.84
C ARG A 126 30.64 32.76 2.02
N THR A 127 30.55 31.76 1.16
CA THR A 127 29.57 30.68 1.22
C THR A 127 30.27 29.32 1.15
N ALA A 128 29.57 28.22 1.48
CA ALA A 128 30.14 26.88 1.39
C ALA A 128 30.56 26.53 -0.04
N LEU A 129 29.81 26.99 -1.05
CA LEU A 129 30.18 26.84 -2.46
C LEU A 129 31.32 27.77 -2.88
N GLY A 130 31.35 29.02 -2.38
CA GLY A 130 32.48 29.93 -2.61
C GLY A 130 33.80 29.41 -2.02
N ALA A 131 33.73 28.73 -0.88
CA ALA A 131 34.87 28.03 -0.29
C ALA A 131 35.35 26.85 -1.18
N LEU A 132 34.43 26.08 -1.77
CA LEU A 132 34.79 25.01 -2.70
C LEU A 132 35.46 25.54 -3.97
N GLU A 133 34.97 26.64 -4.54
CA GLU A 133 35.59 27.31 -5.69
C GLU A 133 37.04 27.72 -5.37
N MET A 134 37.27 28.33 -4.21
CA MET A 134 38.63 28.69 -3.79
C MET A 134 39.50 27.44 -3.55
N ALA A 135 38.95 26.40 -2.93
CA ALA A 135 39.67 25.14 -2.70
C ALA A 135 40.08 24.44 -4.01
N SER A 136 39.21 24.48 -5.02
CA SER A 136 39.47 24.02 -6.38
C SER A 136 40.68 24.75 -6.99
N ARG A 137 40.73 26.08 -6.86
CA ARG A 137 41.88 26.89 -7.33
C ARG A 137 43.17 26.59 -6.59
N ILE A 138 43.11 26.40 -5.27
CA ILE A 138 44.28 26.08 -4.44
C ILE A 138 44.87 24.71 -4.81
N LYS A 139 44.00 23.72 -4.99
CA LYS A 139 44.41 22.32 -5.14
C LYS A 139 44.44 21.84 -6.60
N GLY A 140 43.99 22.65 -7.54
CA GLY A 140 44.00 22.34 -8.96
C GLY A 140 43.04 21.23 -9.38
N PHE A 141 41.91 21.05 -8.69
CA PHE A 141 40.88 20.08 -9.10
C PHE A 141 39.69 20.79 -9.75
N SER A 142 39.02 20.12 -10.69
CA SER A 142 37.79 20.61 -11.29
C SER A 142 36.57 20.19 -10.48
N TYR A 143 35.49 20.98 -10.56
CA TYR A 143 34.17 20.59 -10.10
C TYR A 143 33.09 21.11 -11.06
N SER A 144 31.93 20.46 -11.08
CA SER A 144 30.77 20.84 -11.90
C SER A 144 29.54 21.09 -11.04
N LEU A 145 28.60 21.85 -11.59
CA LEU A 145 27.35 22.23 -10.93
C LEU A 145 26.15 21.85 -11.80
N LYS A 146 25.01 21.58 -11.16
CA LYS A 146 23.70 21.43 -11.79
C LYS A 146 22.70 22.36 -11.09
N ALA A 147 21.79 22.96 -11.86
CA ALA A 147 20.66 23.68 -11.28
C ALA A 147 19.57 22.69 -10.82
N THR A 148 19.08 22.88 -9.59
CA THR A 148 17.97 22.10 -9.02
C THR A 148 16.94 23.05 -8.40
N ASP A 149 15.74 22.54 -8.10
CA ASP A 149 14.68 23.31 -7.44
C ASP A 149 15.10 23.82 -6.04
N TRP A 150 16.12 23.21 -5.44
CA TRP A 150 16.67 23.57 -4.13
C TRP A 150 17.90 24.49 -4.22
N GLY A 151 18.40 24.76 -5.44
CA GLY A 151 19.57 25.59 -5.70
C GLY A 151 20.67 24.88 -6.50
N LEU A 152 21.90 25.43 -6.45
CA LEU A 152 23.05 24.85 -7.15
C LEU A 152 23.56 23.62 -6.40
N PHE A 153 23.59 22.49 -7.10
CA PHE A 153 24.09 21.23 -6.60
C PHE A 153 25.47 20.92 -7.19
N VAL A 154 26.42 20.49 -6.36
CA VAL A 154 27.75 20.06 -6.83
C VAL A 154 27.66 18.66 -7.37
N ASP A 155 27.76 18.55 -8.69
CA ASP A 155 27.55 17.28 -9.39
C ASP A 155 28.82 16.43 -9.39
N CYS A 156 29.97 17.04 -9.70
CA CYS A 156 31.24 16.34 -9.72
C CYS A 156 32.33 17.12 -8.98
N ILE A 157 33.26 16.41 -8.32
CA ILE A 157 34.55 16.94 -7.86
C ILE A 157 35.63 15.95 -8.32
N LYS A 158 36.67 16.45 -9.00
CA LYS A 158 37.77 15.65 -9.54
C LYS A 158 37.28 14.47 -10.42
N GLY A 159 36.22 14.70 -11.20
CA GLY A 159 35.64 13.69 -12.10
C GLY A 159 34.73 12.65 -11.43
N ILE A 160 34.67 12.58 -10.10
CA ILE A 160 33.71 11.75 -9.37
C ILE A 160 32.38 12.47 -9.36
N CYS A 161 31.38 11.92 -10.03
CA CYS A 161 30.09 12.57 -10.27
C CYS A 161 28.94 11.89 -9.52
N SER A 162 27.80 12.57 -9.40
CA SER A 162 26.56 11.93 -8.98
C SER A 162 26.26 10.71 -9.86
N GLY A 163 25.90 9.59 -9.22
CA GLY A 163 25.70 8.32 -9.93
C GLY A 163 26.95 7.44 -10.03
N TYR A 164 28.15 7.96 -9.72
CA TYR A 164 29.42 7.23 -9.88
C TYR A 164 29.48 5.91 -9.11
N ALA A 165 28.88 5.83 -7.92
CA ALA A 165 28.80 4.62 -7.10
C ALA A 165 27.35 4.14 -6.88
N GLY A 166 26.50 4.28 -7.91
CA GLY A 166 25.09 3.91 -7.88
C GLY A 166 24.14 5.10 -7.95
N LYS A 167 22.86 4.88 -8.29
CA LYS A 167 21.88 5.94 -8.61
C LYS A 167 21.65 6.97 -7.49
N THR A 168 21.93 6.63 -6.25
CA THR A 168 21.78 7.49 -5.06
C THR A 168 23.09 8.12 -4.59
N SER A 169 24.20 7.86 -5.27
CA SER A 169 25.51 8.40 -4.90
C SER A 169 25.71 9.84 -5.38
N GLY A 170 26.41 10.66 -4.59
CA GLY A 170 26.64 12.07 -4.92
C GLY A 170 27.44 12.82 -3.87
N TRP A 171 27.84 14.05 -4.22
CA TRP A 171 28.56 14.93 -3.30
C TRP A 171 27.62 15.61 -2.32
N MET A 172 27.95 15.48 -1.04
CA MET A 172 27.29 16.17 0.06
C MET A 172 28.26 17.18 0.66
N TYR A 173 27.72 18.24 1.27
CA TYR A 173 28.51 19.16 2.09
C TYR A 173 27.96 19.22 3.50
N TRP A 174 28.86 19.34 4.47
CA TRP A 174 28.54 19.45 5.87
C TRP A 174 29.52 20.41 6.54
N VAL A 175 28.99 21.50 7.10
CA VAL A 175 29.79 22.47 7.85
C VAL A 175 29.88 22.05 9.30
N ASN A 176 31.08 22.04 9.87
CA ASN A 176 31.38 21.70 11.27
C ASN A 176 30.91 20.31 11.75
N TYR A 177 30.84 19.33 10.84
CA TYR A 177 30.58 17.93 11.20
C TYR A 177 31.55 17.41 12.31
N PRO A 178 31.09 16.58 13.26
CA PRO A 178 29.71 16.11 13.50
C PRO A 178 28.90 17.05 14.40
N LYS A 179 29.45 18.22 14.74
CA LYS A 179 28.91 19.07 15.81
C LYS A 179 27.65 19.81 15.37
N ASP A 180 27.64 20.30 14.14
CA ASP A 180 26.50 20.99 13.58
C ASP A 180 25.65 20.02 12.74
N PRO A 181 24.34 20.21 12.63
CA PRO A 181 23.48 19.40 11.75
C PRO A 181 23.81 19.64 10.27
N LEU A 182 23.45 18.68 9.41
CA LEU A 182 23.63 18.83 7.97
C LEU A 182 22.88 20.09 7.49
N PRO A 183 23.52 21.00 6.75
CA PRO A 183 22.86 22.19 6.25
C PRO A 183 21.62 21.90 5.39
N GLY A 184 20.44 22.39 5.79
CA GLY A 184 19.18 22.28 5.05
C GLY A 184 19.02 23.29 3.90
N THR A 185 20.11 23.84 3.38
CA THR A 185 20.10 24.81 2.27
C THR A 185 21.18 24.45 1.27
N ALA A 186 21.08 24.98 0.05
CA ALA A 186 22.11 24.74 -0.95
C ALA A 186 23.41 25.52 -0.63
N ALA A 187 24.56 24.95 -1.02
CA ALA A 187 25.87 25.43 -0.58
C ALA A 187 26.19 26.87 -1.01
N GLN A 188 25.56 27.37 -2.08
CA GLN A 188 25.68 28.76 -2.52
C GLN A 188 24.95 29.75 -1.62
N ASN A 189 24.00 29.29 -0.80
CA ASN A 189 23.23 30.11 0.14
C ASN A 189 23.75 29.99 1.58
N TYR A 190 24.50 28.93 1.89
CA TYR A 190 25.07 28.74 3.22
C TYR A 190 26.25 29.67 3.45
N ARG A 191 26.06 30.73 4.23
CA ARG A 191 27.12 31.68 4.60
C ARG A 191 28.03 31.09 5.67
N ILE A 192 29.33 31.10 5.38
CA ILE A 192 30.37 30.58 6.29
C ILE A 192 30.93 31.68 7.18
N LYS A 193 31.31 31.29 8.39
CA LYS A 193 31.85 32.15 9.43
C LYS A 193 33.33 31.81 9.66
N PRO A 194 34.12 32.77 10.18
CA PRO A 194 35.47 32.48 10.63
C PRO A 194 35.45 31.35 11.67
N GLY A 195 36.32 30.35 11.50
CA GLY A 195 36.38 29.15 12.34
C GLY A 195 35.64 27.93 11.77
N ASP A 196 34.81 28.09 10.73
CA ASP A 196 34.06 26.97 10.15
C ASP A 196 34.97 25.96 9.45
N VAL A 197 34.53 24.70 9.41
CA VAL A 197 35.11 23.63 8.59
C VAL A 197 34.07 23.13 7.60
N VAL A 198 34.21 23.47 6.32
CA VAL A 198 33.34 22.98 5.25
C VAL A 198 33.88 21.64 4.76
N THR A 199 33.13 20.57 4.98
CA THR A 199 33.48 19.22 4.53
C THR A 199 32.62 18.81 3.37
N TRP A 200 33.22 18.61 2.20
CA TRP A 200 32.59 17.90 1.09
C TRP A 200 32.98 16.44 1.15
N TYR A 201 32.02 15.54 1.04
CA TYR A 201 32.26 14.11 1.04
C TYR A 201 31.37 13.43 0.01
N PHE A 202 31.91 12.39 -0.63
CA PHE A 202 31.12 11.61 -1.57
C PHE A 202 30.35 10.53 -0.82
N SER A 203 29.04 10.56 -0.94
CA SER A 203 28.11 9.62 -0.31
C SER A 203 27.66 8.58 -1.32
N ARG A 204 27.55 7.31 -0.91
CA ARG A 204 26.94 6.23 -1.69
C ARG A 204 25.46 6.03 -1.34
N GLY A 205 25.03 6.57 -0.21
CA GLY A 205 23.65 6.49 0.28
C GLY A 205 23.39 7.36 1.52
N MET A 206 22.13 7.52 1.90
CA MET A 206 21.70 8.49 2.91
C MET A 206 22.27 8.26 4.33
N SER A 207 22.87 7.09 4.60
CA SER A 207 23.51 6.76 5.87
C SER A 207 25.01 7.10 5.92
N ASP A 208 25.63 7.49 4.81
CA ASP A 208 27.05 7.80 4.76
C ASP A 208 27.37 9.15 5.42
N THR A 209 28.46 9.17 6.19
CA THR A 209 29.00 10.37 6.84
C THR A 209 30.36 10.73 6.25
N PRO A 210 30.93 11.89 6.58
CA PRO A 210 32.31 12.20 6.20
C PRO A 210 33.32 11.10 6.55
N GLU A 211 33.14 10.34 7.63
CA GLU A 211 34.07 9.30 8.11
C GLU A 211 33.98 8.03 7.26
N THR A 212 32.78 7.69 6.79
CA THR A 212 32.56 6.51 5.93
C THR A 212 32.95 6.77 4.48
N SER A 213 33.17 8.04 4.12
CA SER A 213 33.54 8.42 2.76
C SER A 213 35.01 8.14 2.43
N GLN A 214 35.22 7.59 1.24
CA GLN A 214 36.54 7.40 0.64
C GLN A 214 37.06 8.68 -0.05
N PHE A 215 36.19 9.66 -0.29
CA PHE A 215 36.52 10.90 -1.00
C PHE A 215 36.09 12.13 -0.19
N ILE A 216 37.06 12.92 0.27
CA ILE A 216 36.78 14.06 1.14
C ILE A 216 37.58 15.30 0.70
N VAL A 217 36.90 16.46 0.69
CA VAL A 217 37.52 17.80 0.67
C VAL A 217 37.16 18.53 1.95
N ARG A 218 38.12 18.72 2.86
CA ARG A 218 37.95 19.51 4.09
C ARG A 218 38.57 20.89 3.93
N ILE A 219 37.77 21.93 4.14
CA ILE A 219 38.16 23.34 3.96
C ILE A 219 38.02 24.03 5.31
N TYR A 220 39.13 24.45 5.89
CA TYR A 220 39.17 25.14 7.18
C TYR A 220 39.20 26.65 6.96
N ILE A 221 38.29 27.37 7.60
CA ILE A 221 38.17 28.83 7.53
C ILE A 221 38.82 29.45 8.78
N GLY A 222 39.91 30.19 8.59
CA GLY A 222 40.62 30.93 9.63
C GLY A 222 39.83 32.12 10.14
N THR A 223 40.30 32.71 11.24
CA THR A 223 39.65 33.86 11.92
C THR A 223 39.57 35.12 11.05
N ASP A 224 40.42 35.22 10.04
CA ASP A 224 40.47 36.29 9.04
C ASP A 224 39.85 35.91 7.69
N TYR A 225 39.15 34.77 7.63
CA TYR A 225 38.71 34.10 6.39
C TYR A 225 39.83 33.45 5.57
N GLY A 226 40.98 33.18 6.17
CA GLY A 226 41.99 32.35 5.55
C GLY A 226 41.53 30.93 5.24
N ILE A 227 41.93 30.36 4.10
CA ILE A 227 41.60 28.98 3.76
C ILE A 227 42.81 28.06 3.90
N SER A 228 42.59 26.88 4.49
CA SER A 228 43.43 25.71 4.27
C SER A 228 42.59 24.51 3.82
N VAL A 229 43.15 23.65 2.96
CA VAL A 229 42.40 22.54 2.32
C VAL A 229 43.13 21.21 2.52
N GLN A 230 42.41 20.20 2.98
CA GLN A 230 42.84 18.80 3.08
C GLN A 230 42.01 17.92 2.14
N LEU A 231 42.68 16.94 1.50
CA LEU A 231 42.08 16.00 0.58
C LEU A 231 42.32 14.56 1.06
N LYS A 232 41.30 13.70 0.97
CA LYS A 232 41.40 12.23 1.11
C LYS A 232 40.90 11.59 -0.19
N TRP A 233 41.74 10.76 -0.81
CA TRP A 233 41.44 9.98 -2.02
C TRP A 233 42.06 8.58 -1.84
N GLU A 234 41.27 7.49 -1.90
CA GLU A 234 41.81 6.11 -2.00
C GLU A 234 42.07 5.77 -3.47
N GLU A 235 43.20 5.13 -3.78
CA GLU A 235 43.69 4.89 -5.15
C GLU A 235 43.22 3.55 -5.77
N ASN A 236 42.63 2.63 -4.98
CA ASN A 236 41.93 1.44 -5.49
C ASN A 236 40.80 1.00 -4.56
N MET A 237 39.56 0.98 -5.03
CA MET A 237 38.41 0.43 -4.31
C MET A 237 38.37 -1.09 -4.48
N LYS A 238 37.74 -1.79 -3.54
CA LYS A 238 37.49 -3.23 -3.70
C LYS A 238 36.31 -3.43 -4.64
N PRO A 239 36.29 -4.51 -5.44
CA PRO A 239 35.14 -4.81 -6.26
C PRO A 239 33.93 -5.15 -5.37
N ILE A 240 32.74 -4.93 -5.90
CA ILE A 240 31.48 -5.31 -5.26
C ILE A 240 31.03 -6.63 -5.89
N ALA A 241 30.99 -7.68 -5.08
CA ALA A 241 30.45 -8.98 -5.49
C ALA A 241 28.92 -8.96 -5.34
N ASP A 242 28.21 -9.24 -6.42
CA ASP A 242 26.76 -9.47 -6.42
C ASP A 242 26.38 -10.50 -7.48
N PHE A 243 25.38 -11.32 -7.18
CA PHE A 243 24.84 -12.28 -8.12
C PHE A 243 23.37 -12.59 -7.92
N ASP A 244 22.73 -13.02 -9.01
CA ASP A 244 21.44 -13.69 -8.96
C ASP A 244 21.57 -15.13 -9.48
N PHE A 245 20.52 -15.91 -9.29
CA PHE A 245 20.41 -17.25 -9.85
C PHE A 245 19.00 -17.48 -10.41
N TYR A 246 18.89 -18.36 -11.40
CA TYR A 246 17.62 -18.76 -11.98
C TYR A 246 17.63 -20.26 -12.28
N PRO A 247 16.54 -21.00 -11.99
CA PRO A 247 15.26 -20.52 -11.44
C PRO A 247 15.32 -20.17 -9.94
N GLU A 248 14.39 -19.33 -9.47
CA GLU A 248 14.35 -18.89 -8.05
C GLU A 248 13.99 -20.03 -7.07
N ASN A 249 13.27 -21.05 -7.55
CA ASN A 249 12.87 -22.22 -6.78
C ASN A 249 13.33 -23.50 -7.50
N PRO A 250 14.64 -23.74 -7.63
CA PRO A 250 15.12 -24.88 -8.37
C PRO A 250 14.84 -26.18 -7.62
N VAL A 251 14.63 -27.25 -8.36
CA VAL A 251 14.49 -28.59 -7.81
C VAL A 251 15.72 -29.45 -8.03
N GLU A 252 15.85 -30.55 -7.30
CA GLU A 252 16.99 -31.46 -7.48
C GLU A 252 17.13 -31.94 -8.94
N GLY A 253 18.37 -31.92 -9.44
CA GLY A 253 18.72 -32.23 -10.83
C GLY A 253 18.35 -31.17 -11.86
N GLU A 254 17.76 -30.04 -11.46
CA GLU A 254 17.53 -28.90 -12.34
C GLU A 254 18.80 -28.05 -12.51
N GLU A 255 19.06 -27.61 -13.73
CA GLU A 255 20.19 -26.74 -14.05
C GLU A 255 19.87 -25.30 -13.62
N ILE A 256 20.69 -24.76 -12.72
CA ILE A 256 20.58 -23.40 -12.22
C ILE A 256 21.65 -22.55 -12.88
N VAL A 257 21.25 -21.43 -13.46
CA VAL A 257 22.15 -20.41 -13.98
C VAL A 257 22.46 -19.42 -12.87
N PHE A 258 23.74 -19.29 -12.51
CA PHE A 258 24.25 -18.27 -11.61
C PHE A 258 24.90 -17.16 -12.42
N ASN A 259 24.51 -15.92 -12.15
CA ASN A 259 24.93 -14.76 -12.94
C ASN A 259 25.47 -13.65 -12.03
N ALA A 260 26.78 -13.41 -12.13
CA ALA A 260 27.52 -12.38 -11.42
C ALA A 260 27.69 -11.08 -12.21
N SER A 261 26.97 -10.87 -13.32
CA SER A 261 27.10 -9.64 -14.14
C SER A 261 26.71 -8.34 -13.43
N LYS A 262 26.13 -8.46 -12.23
CA LYS A 262 25.88 -7.32 -11.33
C LYS A 262 27.08 -6.96 -10.47
N SER A 263 28.09 -7.81 -10.41
CA SER A 263 29.36 -7.48 -9.77
C SER A 263 30.04 -6.40 -10.60
N PHE A 264 30.63 -5.41 -9.93
CA PHE A 264 31.38 -4.37 -10.61
C PHE A 264 32.49 -3.86 -9.71
N ASP A 265 33.51 -3.28 -10.32
CA ASP A 265 34.55 -2.57 -9.61
C ASP A 265 34.36 -1.05 -9.78
N PRO A 266 34.20 -0.27 -8.69
CA PRO A 266 33.90 1.15 -8.80
C PRO A 266 35.00 2.03 -9.43
N ASP A 267 36.26 1.60 -9.48
CA ASP A 267 37.37 2.31 -10.13
C ASP A 267 38.16 1.49 -11.15
N GLY A 268 37.60 0.35 -11.55
CA GLY A 268 38.22 -0.57 -12.48
C GLY A 268 37.23 -1.51 -13.14
N PHE A 269 37.67 -2.73 -13.40
CA PHE A 269 36.87 -3.81 -13.94
C PHE A 269 37.25 -5.14 -13.29
N ILE A 270 36.29 -6.05 -13.22
CA ILE A 270 36.50 -7.38 -12.65
C ILE A 270 37.30 -8.23 -13.65
N THR A 271 38.35 -8.89 -13.18
CA THR A 271 39.17 -9.81 -13.97
C THR A 271 38.76 -11.26 -13.78
N ASP A 272 38.32 -11.64 -12.57
CA ASP A 272 38.10 -13.04 -12.20
C ASP A 272 36.88 -13.24 -11.30
N TYR A 273 36.26 -14.42 -11.43
CA TYR A 273 35.09 -14.87 -10.68
C TYR A 273 35.30 -16.31 -10.18
N LEU A 274 35.02 -16.57 -8.91
CA LEU A 274 35.04 -17.90 -8.30
C LEU A 274 33.73 -18.17 -7.57
N TRP A 275 33.13 -19.31 -7.86
CA TRP A 275 31.90 -19.81 -7.26
C TRP A 275 32.17 -21.05 -6.42
N GLU A 276 31.61 -21.10 -5.22
CA GLU A 276 31.56 -22.28 -4.37
C GLU A 276 30.09 -22.56 -4.02
N PHE A 277 29.55 -23.72 -4.42
CA PHE A 277 28.12 -23.99 -4.35
C PHE A 277 27.64 -24.56 -3.00
N GLY A 278 28.57 -24.89 -2.10
CA GLY A 278 28.24 -25.44 -0.78
C GLY A 278 27.92 -26.94 -0.76
N ASP A 279 28.00 -27.62 -1.91
CA ASP A 279 27.95 -29.08 -2.05
C ASP A 279 29.32 -29.71 -2.36
N GLY A 280 30.37 -28.89 -2.39
CA GLY A 280 31.76 -29.26 -2.68
C GLY A 280 32.21 -28.98 -4.11
N GLU A 281 31.29 -28.60 -5.01
CA GLU A 281 31.62 -28.21 -6.38
C GLU A 281 31.98 -26.71 -6.47
N ILE A 282 32.85 -26.37 -7.42
CA ILE A 282 33.29 -25.00 -7.71
C ILE A 282 33.19 -24.69 -9.21
N ALA A 283 33.03 -23.41 -9.55
CA ALA A 283 33.06 -22.95 -10.94
C ALA A 283 33.74 -21.58 -11.06
N SER A 284 34.17 -21.23 -12.28
CA SER A 284 34.75 -19.93 -12.60
C SER A 284 34.08 -19.32 -13.83
N GLY A 285 33.86 -18.01 -13.80
CA GLY A 285 33.22 -17.26 -14.89
C GLY A 285 32.09 -16.36 -14.38
N GLU A 286 31.79 -15.30 -15.14
CA GLU A 286 30.72 -14.35 -14.82
C GLU A 286 29.34 -15.02 -14.77
N VAL A 287 29.07 -15.92 -15.71
CA VAL A 287 27.85 -16.73 -15.77
C VAL A 287 28.22 -18.20 -15.78
N VAL A 288 27.73 -18.94 -14.80
CA VAL A 288 28.00 -20.38 -14.66
C VAL A 288 26.69 -21.14 -14.47
N LYS A 289 26.74 -22.46 -14.68
CA LYS A 289 25.60 -23.34 -14.46
C LYS A 289 25.97 -24.43 -13.47
N HIS A 290 25.05 -24.76 -12.58
CA HIS A 290 25.22 -25.83 -11.60
C HIS A 290 23.89 -26.52 -11.29
N ALA A 291 23.93 -27.81 -10.97
CA ALA A 291 22.76 -28.59 -10.63
C ALA A 291 23.02 -29.44 -9.37
N TYR A 292 22.16 -29.30 -8.37
CA TYR A 292 22.30 -30.03 -7.11
C TYR A 292 21.67 -31.42 -7.21
N LYS A 293 22.41 -32.44 -6.78
CA LYS A 293 21.97 -33.85 -6.84
C LYS A 293 20.87 -34.20 -5.85
N LYS A 294 20.67 -33.39 -4.81
CA LYS A 294 19.70 -33.63 -3.72
C LYS A 294 19.01 -32.33 -3.33
N ALA A 295 17.74 -32.41 -2.94
CA ALA A 295 17.06 -31.32 -2.26
C ALA A 295 17.77 -30.94 -0.95
N GLY A 296 17.71 -29.66 -0.56
CA GLY A 296 18.39 -29.16 0.62
C GLY A 296 18.65 -27.66 0.60
N PHE A 297 19.34 -27.18 1.64
CA PHE A 297 19.83 -25.80 1.71
C PHE A 297 21.34 -25.78 1.43
N TYR A 298 21.74 -24.94 0.48
CA TYR A 298 23.12 -24.80 0.04
C TYR A 298 23.57 -23.35 0.18
N ARG A 299 24.77 -23.12 0.73
CA ARG A 299 25.34 -21.78 0.85
C ARG A 299 26.24 -21.52 -0.34
N VAL A 300 25.79 -20.70 -1.28
CA VAL A 300 26.54 -20.33 -2.47
C VAL A 300 27.39 -19.11 -2.16
N ASN A 301 28.69 -19.19 -2.41
CA ASN A 301 29.66 -18.11 -2.21
C ASN A 301 30.26 -17.67 -3.55
N LEU A 302 30.22 -16.37 -3.84
CA LEU A 302 30.89 -15.75 -4.98
C LEU A 302 32.06 -14.91 -4.47
N THR A 303 33.24 -15.06 -5.08
CA THR A 303 34.39 -14.18 -4.90
C THR A 303 34.78 -13.56 -6.25
N VAL A 304 35.04 -12.25 -6.28
CA VAL A 304 35.46 -11.51 -7.48
C VAL A 304 36.77 -10.74 -7.23
N TRP A 305 37.59 -10.58 -8.27
CA TRP A 305 38.85 -9.81 -8.25
C TRP A 305 38.83 -8.71 -9.31
N ASP A 306 39.47 -7.57 -9.01
CA ASP A 306 39.62 -6.46 -9.94
C ASP A 306 40.98 -6.42 -10.68
N ASN A 307 41.09 -5.53 -11.65
CA ASN A 307 42.29 -5.33 -12.47
C ASN A 307 43.47 -4.67 -11.74
N ASN A 308 43.29 -4.28 -10.48
CA ASN A 308 44.29 -3.71 -9.60
C ASN A 308 44.69 -4.69 -8.47
N GLY A 309 44.12 -5.91 -8.48
CA GLY A 309 44.46 -7.02 -7.60
C GLY A 309 43.67 -7.08 -6.28
N ALA A 310 42.66 -6.23 -6.06
CA ALA A 310 41.80 -6.35 -4.88
C ALA A 310 40.61 -7.29 -5.13
N SER A 311 40.03 -7.83 -4.04
CA SER A 311 38.96 -8.82 -4.11
C SER A 311 37.91 -8.65 -3.03
N ASN A 312 36.73 -9.21 -3.28
CA ASN A 312 35.60 -9.21 -2.37
C ASN A 312 34.67 -10.41 -2.61
N SER A 313 33.82 -10.73 -1.63
CA SER A 313 32.94 -11.91 -1.69
C SER A 313 31.54 -11.67 -1.13
N VAL A 314 30.55 -12.41 -1.64
CA VAL A 314 29.16 -12.42 -1.15
C VAL A 314 28.62 -13.86 -1.07
N SER A 315 27.83 -14.16 -0.04
CA SER A 315 27.16 -15.47 0.10
C SER A 315 25.64 -15.33 0.08
N ARG A 316 24.93 -16.27 -0.55
CA ARG A 316 23.46 -16.42 -0.47
C ARG A 316 23.09 -17.88 -0.18
N THR A 317 22.03 -18.08 0.61
CA THR A 317 21.47 -19.43 0.87
C THR A 317 20.44 -19.76 -0.19
N LEU A 318 20.66 -20.86 -0.91
CA LEU A 318 19.76 -21.41 -1.90
C LEU A 318 19.00 -22.60 -1.32
N LYS A 319 17.67 -22.61 -1.48
CA LYS A 319 16.83 -23.79 -1.19
C LYS A 319 16.55 -24.54 -2.48
N VAL A 320 17.05 -25.77 -2.57
CA VAL A 320 16.72 -26.71 -3.65
C VAL A 320 15.55 -27.57 -3.18
N GLY A 321 14.43 -27.48 -3.89
CA GLY A 321 13.24 -28.29 -3.63
C GLY A 321 13.42 -29.73 -4.10
N GLU A 322 12.57 -30.62 -3.59
CA GLU A 322 12.41 -31.94 -4.19
C GLU A 322 11.81 -31.78 -5.59
N LYS A 323 12.32 -32.55 -6.55
CA LYS A 323 11.73 -32.64 -7.88
C LYS A 323 10.33 -33.24 -7.72
N LYS A 324 9.30 -32.39 -7.78
CA LYS A 324 7.92 -32.86 -7.85
C LYS A 324 7.83 -33.81 -9.04
N LYS A 325 7.39 -35.05 -8.80
CA LYS A 325 7.01 -35.95 -9.89
C LYS A 325 6.04 -35.19 -10.79
N GLU A 326 6.36 -35.09 -12.08
CA GLU A 326 5.43 -34.57 -13.08
C GLU A 326 4.07 -35.25 -12.89
N VAL A 327 3.00 -34.46 -12.92
CA VAL A 327 1.65 -34.96 -12.67
C VAL A 327 1.33 -35.99 -13.74
N GLU A 328 1.15 -37.24 -13.31
CA GLU A 328 0.96 -38.42 -14.16
C GLU A 328 -0.34 -38.24 -14.97
N TRP A 329 -0.21 -37.91 -16.25
CA TRP A 329 -1.32 -37.93 -17.19
C TRP A 329 -1.61 -39.38 -17.56
N LEU A 330 -2.89 -39.76 -17.53
CA LEU A 330 -3.30 -41.02 -18.14
C LEU A 330 -3.61 -40.73 -19.62
N GLU A 331 -2.72 -41.18 -20.52
CA GLU A 331 -2.91 -41.11 -21.97
C GLU A 331 -3.64 -42.36 -22.46
N LEU A 332 -4.81 -42.17 -23.06
CA LEU A 332 -5.71 -43.25 -23.45
C LEU A 332 -6.15 -43.09 -24.91
N ARG A 333 -6.35 -44.22 -25.59
CA ARG A 333 -6.85 -44.28 -26.97
C ARG A 333 -8.10 -45.14 -27.06
N GLY A 334 -9.20 -44.58 -27.57
CA GLY A 334 -10.45 -45.32 -27.74
C GLY A 334 -11.69 -44.44 -27.85
N ILE A 335 -12.84 -45.07 -28.10
CA ILE A 335 -14.18 -44.45 -28.08
C ILE A 335 -14.84 -44.63 -26.69
N LEU A 336 -14.51 -45.72 -26.01
CA LEU A 336 -14.88 -46.02 -24.62
C LEU A 336 -13.60 -46.03 -23.79
N ILE A 337 -13.63 -45.36 -22.65
CA ILE A 337 -12.49 -45.25 -21.75
C ILE A 337 -12.95 -45.54 -20.32
N GLU A 338 -12.40 -46.58 -19.71
CA GLU A 338 -12.53 -46.83 -18.27
C GLU A 338 -11.38 -46.17 -17.50
N THR A 339 -11.69 -45.56 -16.37
CA THR A 339 -10.76 -44.78 -15.57
C THR A 339 -10.73 -45.25 -14.12
N ASN A 340 -9.56 -45.16 -13.49
CA ASN A 340 -9.37 -45.41 -12.05
C ASN A 340 -9.24 -44.11 -11.23
N LEU A 341 -9.67 -42.97 -11.79
CA LEU A 341 -9.49 -41.63 -11.24
C LEU A 341 -10.62 -41.27 -10.25
N GLY A 342 -10.68 -41.94 -9.10
CA GLY A 342 -11.64 -41.61 -8.05
C GLY A 342 -13.09 -41.85 -8.48
N THR A 343 -13.90 -40.78 -8.47
CA THR A 343 -15.32 -40.83 -8.81
C THR A 343 -15.60 -40.92 -10.31
N LEU A 344 -14.69 -40.43 -11.17
CA LEU A 344 -14.82 -40.59 -12.61
C LEU A 344 -14.42 -42.03 -12.97
N LYS A 345 -15.39 -42.83 -13.41
CA LYS A 345 -15.20 -44.26 -13.71
C LYS A 345 -15.13 -44.58 -15.19
N ARG A 346 -15.87 -43.83 -16.01
CA ARG A 346 -16.00 -44.14 -17.43
C ARG A 346 -16.33 -42.91 -18.24
N ILE A 347 -15.83 -42.86 -19.47
CA ILE A 347 -16.12 -41.84 -20.47
C ILE A 347 -16.45 -42.52 -21.79
N GLU A 348 -17.58 -42.16 -22.37
CA GLU A 348 -18.05 -42.65 -23.66
C GLU A 348 -18.08 -41.50 -24.66
N PHE A 349 -17.33 -41.62 -25.76
CA PHE A 349 -17.26 -40.62 -26.81
C PHE A 349 -18.19 -40.98 -27.97
N LYS A 350 -18.83 -39.96 -28.55
CA LYS A 350 -19.54 -40.09 -29.82
C LYS A 350 -18.62 -39.67 -30.96
N ALA A 351 -17.74 -40.58 -31.36
CA ALA A 351 -16.76 -40.37 -32.44
C ALA A 351 -16.72 -41.59 -33.38
N THR A 352 -16.41 -41.36 -34.66
CA THR A 352 -16.24 -42.43 -35.66
C THR A 352 -14.81 -42.95 -35.75
N GLN A 353 -13.86 -42.28 -35.09
CA GLN A 353 -12.46 -42.66 -35.04
C GLN A 353 -11.94 -42.63 -33.59
N PRO A 354 -10.91 -43.43 -33.25
CA PRO A 354 -10.27 -43.38 -31.94
C PRO A 354 -9.67 -42.00 -31.66
N LEU A 355 -9.84 -41.54 -30.42
CA LEU A 355 -9.33 -40.24 -29.95
C LEU A 355 -8.12 -40.43 -29.05
N GLU A 356 -7.25 -39.42 -29.00
CA GLU A 356 -6.24 -39.30 -27.95
C GLU A 356 -6.81 -38.44 -26.82
N VAL A 357 -6.91 -39.04 -25.64
CA VAL A 357 -7.49 -38.40 -24.46
C VAL A 357 -6.46 -38.37 -23.35
N LYS A 358 -6.27 -37.20 -22.74
CA LYS A 358 -5.42 -37.01 -21.56
C LYS A 358 -6.29 -36.56 -20.40
N ILE A 359 -6.22 -37.28 -19.29
CA ILE A 359 -7.03 -37.01 -18.10
C ILE A 359 -6.16 -37.03 -16.86
N ARG A 360 -6.45 -36.12 -15.94
CA ARG A 360 -5.89 -36.14 -14.59
C ARG A 360 -6.87 -35.54 -13.57
N LYS A 361 -6.67 -35.87 -12.29
CA LYS A 361 -7.20 -35.05 -11.20
C LYS A 361 -6.48 -33.69 -11.21
N ALA A 362 -7.23 -32.62 -10.99
CA ALA A 362 -6.72 -31.27 -11.04
C ALA A 362 -7.26 -30.43 -9.89
N GLY A 363 -6.58 -29.33 -9.58
CA GLY A 363 -7.15 -28.27 -8.75
C GLY A 363 -8.16 -27.45 -9.55
N VAL A 364 -9.01 -26.70 -8.84
CA VAL A 364 -9.97 -25.80 -9.49
C VAL A 364 -9.28 -24.54 -10.04
N PRO A 365 -9.46 -24.23 -11.34
CA PRO A 365 -8.80 -23.09 -11.99
C PRO A 365 -9.35 -21.73 -11.50
N GLU A 366 -10.63 -21.67 -11.14
CA GLU A 366 -11.30 -20.48 -10.64
C GLU A 366 -12.26 -20.81 -9.49
N ILE A 367 -12.64 -19.77 -8.73
CA ILE A 367 -13.65 -19.87 -7.67
C ILE A 367 -14.94 -20.42 -8.26
N ILE A 368 -15.46 -21.46 -7.61
CA ILE A 368 -16.80 -21.98 -7.78
C ILE A 368 -17.49 -21.83 -6.42
N TYR A 369 -18.74 -21.37 -6.41
CA TYR A 369 -19.51 -21.16 -5.18
C TYR A 369 -20.13 -22.48 -4.69
N ALA A 370 -19.26 -23.46 -4.45
CA ALA A 370 -19.60 -24.82 -4.09
C ALA A 370 -18.44 -25.49 -3.34
N ASP A 371 -18.76 -26.42 -2.44
CA ASP A 371 -17.76 -27.27 -1.77
C ASP A 371 -17.32 -28.35 -2.76
N ILE A 372 -16.05 -28.32 -3.16
CA ILE A 372 -15.52 -29.22 -4.20
C ILE A 372 -15.13 -30.55 -3.56
N TYR A 373 -15.68 -31.64 -4.09
CA TYR A 373 -15.25 -32.99 -3.73
C TYR A 373 -14.10 -33.46 -4.61
N GLU A 374 -14.27 -33.37 -5.94
CA GLU A 374 -13.23 -33.74 -6.90
C GLU A 374 -13.27 -32.82 -8.12
N CYS A 375 -12.11 -32.58 -8.74
CA CYS A 375 -12.00 -31.85 -10.00
C CYS A 375 -11.02 -32.57 -10.94
N PHE A 376 -11.34 -32.55 -12.23
CA PHE A 376 -10.63 -33.26 -13.28
C PHE A 376 -10.33 -32.30 -14.41
N GLU A 377 -9.15 -32.44 -15.02
CA GLU A 377 -8.83 -31.82 -16.30
C GLU A 377 -8.86 -32.89 -17.39
N ILE A 378 -9.67 -32.67 -18.42
CA ILE A 378 -9.84 -33.58 -19.56
C ILE A 378 -9.43 -32.83 -20.82
N ARG A 379 -8.51 -33.41 -21.60
CA ARG A 379 -8.07 -32.90 -22.89
C ARG A 379 -8.28 -33.96 -23.95
N VAL A 380 -8.79 -33.54 -25.10
CA VAL A 380 -9.06 -34.39 -26.27
C VAL A 380 -8.46 -33.70 -27.49
N ASN A 381 -7.89 -34.47 -28.40
CA ASN A 381 -7.25 -33.97 -29.61
C ASN A 381 -8.22 -33.41 -30.67
N ASP A 382 -9.51 -33.77 -30.60
CA ASP A 382 -10.54 -33.35 -31.55
C ASP A 382 -11.86 -32.94 -30.85
N SER A 383 -12.64 -32.10 -31.52
CA SER A 383 -13.98 -31.68 -31.06
C SER A 383 -14.98 -32.82 -31.15
N VAL A 384 -15.45 -33.32 -30.01
CA VAL A 384 -16.38 -34.46 -29.90
C VAL A 384 -17.37 -34.28 -28.75
N GLN A 385 -18.41 -35.10 -28.72
CA GLN A 385 -19.34 -35.18 -27.59
C GLN A 385 -18.98 -36.38 -26.71
N ALA A 386 -19.15 -36.25 -25.40
CA ALA A 386 -18.90 -37.33 -24.47
C ALA A 386 -19.95 -37.42 -23.36
N GLU A 387 -20.20 -38.64 -22.90
CA GLU A 387 -20.92 -38.95 -21.68
C GLU A 387 -19.92 -39.39 -20.62
N LEU A 388 -19.92 -38.72 -19.48
CA LEU A 388 -19.09 -39.04 -18.32
C LEU A 388 -19.94 -39.77 -17.29
N PHE A 389 -19.39 -40.83 -16.75
CA PHE A 389 -20.04 -41.66 -15.75
C PHE A 389 -19.26 -41.54 -14.43
N PHE A 390 -19.98 -41.08 -13.40
CA PHE A 390 -19.45 -40.89 -12.07
C PHE A 390 -20.10 -41.85 -11.09
N GLU A 391 -19.27 -42.52 -10.28
CA GLU A 391 -19.74 -43.27 -9.10
C GLU A 391 -19.44 -42.46 -7.84
N ILE A 392 -20.50 -42.03 -7.16
CA ILE A 392 -20.44 -41.12 -6.02
C ILE A 392 -20.84 -41.87 -4.73
N PRO A 393 -20.04 -41.76 -3.64
CA PRO A 393 -20.42 -42.29 -2.35
C PRO A 393 -21.72 -41.66 -1.83
N LYS A 394 -22.65 -42.46 -1.31
CA LYS A 394 -23.90 -41.96 -0.71
C LYS A 394 -23.66 -41.00 0.46
N SER A 395 -22.52 -41.11 1.14
CA SER A 395 -22.13 -40.25 2.26
C SER A 395 -21.91 -38.78 1.88
N TRP A 396 -21.70 -38.47 0.59
CA TRP A 396 -21.54 -37.09 0.14
C TRP A 396 -22.88 -36.33 0.05
N GLY A 397 -24.00 -37.05 0.09
CA GLY A 397 -25.34 -36.46 0.03
C GLY A 397 -25.64 -35.84 -1.33
N GLU A 398 -26.04 -34.57 -1.34
CA GLU A 398 -26.33 -33.82 -2.57
C GLU A 398 -25.02 -33.50 -3.32
N VAL A 399 -25.01 -33.77 -4.63
CA VAL A 399 -23.88 -33.47 -5.53
C VAL A 399 -24.35 -32.82 -6.81
N ASP A 400 -23.51 -31.92 -7.29
CA ASP A 400 -23.68 -31.11 -8.48
C ASP A 400 -22.44 -31.25 -9.37
N PHE A 401 -22.64 -31.07 -10.69
CA PHE A 401 -21.61 -31.24 -11.69
C PHE A 401 -21.41 -29.95 -12.46
N TYR A 402 -20.16 -29.60 -12.73
CA TYR A 402 -19.81 -28.35 -13.37
C TYR A 402 -18.76 -28.55 -14.45
N LYS A 403 -18.86 -27.80 -15.55
CA LYS A 403 -17.78 -27.62 -16.52
C LYS A 403 -17.24 -26.20 -16.49
N TYR A 404 -15.95 -26.03 -16.77
CA TYR A 404 -15.32 -24.72 -16.90
C TYR A 404 -15.12 -24.35 -18.37
N ASN A 405 -15.77 -23.32 -18.88
CA ASN A 405 -15.51 -22.79 -20.24
C ASN A 405 -15.31 -21.28 -20.18
N GLY A 406 -14.19 -20.85 -19.59
CA GLY A 406 -13.94 -19.45 -19.20
C GLY A 406 -14.74 -19.00 -17.96
N SER A 407 -15.84 -19.69 -17.65
CA SER A 407 -16.59 -19.61 -16.39
C SER A 407 -17.21 -20.97 -16.06
N TRP A 408 -17.50 -21.20 -14.78
CA TRP A 408 -18.20 -22.41 -14.35
C TRP A 408 -19.66 -22.42 -14.83
N VAL A 409 -20.07 -23.54 -15.43
CA VAL A 409 -21.43 -23.80 -15.89
C VAL A 409 -21.91 -25.09 -15.27
N LYS A 410 -23.06 -25.04 -14.59
CA LYS A 410 -23.70 -26.22 -14.01
C LYS A 410 -24.20 -27.15 -15.12
N LEU A 411 -23.88 -28.42 -15.01
CA LEU A 411 -24.25 -29.46 -15.95
C LEU A 411 -25.53 -30.16 -15.49
N LYS A 412 -26.33 -30.59 -16.47
CA LYS A 412 -27.44 -31.50 -16.19
C LYS A 412 -26.87 -32.90 -16.00
N ALA A 413 -27.14 -33.50 -14.83
CA ALA A 413 -26.77 -34.86 -14.52
C ALA A 413 -28.01 -35.76 -14.46
N GLU A 414 -27.89 -36.97 -14.97
CA GLU A 414 -28.91 -38.01 -14.90
C GLU A 414 -28.47 -39.07 -13.88
N LEU A 415 -29.26 -39.30 -12.85
CA LEU A 415 -29.01 -40.39 -11.90
C LEU A 415 -29.51 -41.70 -12.49
N ILE A 416 -28.58 -42.60 -12.85
CA ILE A 416 -28.87 -43.84 -13.58
C ILE A 416 -28.71 -45.10 -12.73
N GLY A 417 -28.15 -45.01 -11.52
CA GLY A 417 -27.96 -46.15 -10.60
C GLY A 417 -27.93 -45.71 -9.13
N LYS A 418 -28.40 -46.58 -8.23
CA LYS A 418 -28.56 -46.27 -6.78
C LYS A 418 -28.09 -47.39 -5.83
N ASP A 419 -27.25 -48.31 -6.32
CA ASP A 419 -26.86 -49.52 -5.61
C ASP A 419 -25.95 -49.22 -4.40
N GLU A 420 -24.69 -49.67 -4.36
CA GLU A 420 -23.78 -49.28 -3.28
C GLU A 420 -23.38 -47.80 -3.41
N ASN A 421 -23.11 -47.34 -4.63
CA ASN A 421 -22.84 -45.94 -5.00
C ASN A 421 -23.98 -45.34 -5.82
N LEU A 422 -24.06 -44.01 -5.86
CA LEU A 422 -24.92 -43.29 -6.80
C LEU A 422 -24.18 -43.15 -8.14
N THR A 423 -24.78 -43.61 -9.23
CA THR A 423 -24.17 -43.49 -10.56
C THR A 423 -24.82 -42.36 -11.34
N PHE A 424 -24.03 -41.35 -11.70
CA PHE A 424 -24.48 -40.21 -12.49
C PHE A 424 -23.89 -40.26 -13.89
N LYS A 425 -24.72 -39.93 -14.88
CA LYS A 425 -24.32 -39.69 -16.26
C LYS A 425 -24.41 -38.20 -16.57
N VAL A 426 -23.35 -37.64 -17.13
CA VAL A 426 -23.24 -36.22 -17.46
C VAL A 426 -22.80 -36.05 -18.91
N PHE A 427 -23.54 -35.26 -19.68
CA PHE A 427 -23.20 -34.97 -21.07
C PHE A 427 -22.32 -33.73 -21.18
N ILE A 428 -21.25 -33.81 -21.97
CA ILE A 428 -20.39 -32.67 -22.32
C ILE A 428 -20.10 -32.63 -23.83
N ASP A 429 -19.89 -31.41 -24.31
CA ASP A 429 -19.60 -31.05 -25.71
C ASP A 429 -18.30 -30.22 -25.84
N SER A 430 -17.62 -30.00 -24.72
CA SER A 430 -16.43 -29.17 -24.57
C SER A 430 -15.61 -29.72 -23.41
N PHE A 431 -14.31 -29.90 -23.64
CA PHE A 431 -13.38 -30.53 -22.69
C PHE A 431 -12.47 -29.50 -22.06
N SER A 432 -12.40 -29.55 -20.73
CA SER A 432 -11.66 -28.60 -19.91
C SER A 432 -11.62 -29.14 -18.47
N TYR A 433 -12.01 -28.32 -17.49
CA TYR A 433 -12.16 -28.74 -16.10
C TYR A 433 -13.60 -29.17 -15.81
N ILE A 434 -13.73 -30.34 -15.18
CA ILE A 434 -15.00 -30.85 -14.65
C ILE A 434 -14.89 -30.91 -13.13
N ALA A 435 -15.88 -30.39 -12.41
CA ALA A 435 -15.92 -30.46 -10.95
C ALA A 435 -17.18 -31.20 -10.47
N VAL A 436 -16.99 -32.05 -9.46
CA VAL A 436 -18.03 -32.66 -8.64
C VAL A 436 -18.04 -31.91 -7.33
N ALA A 437 -19.14 -31.24 -7.02
CA ALA A 437 -19.20 -30.30 -5.90
C ALA A 437 -20.59 -30.29 -5.25
N LYS A 438 -20.75 -29.51 -4.18
CA LYS A 438 -22.04 -29.25 -3.52
C LYS A 438 -22.28 -27.75 -3.45
N ASP A 439 -23.40 -27.29 -4.03
CA ASP A 439 -23.72 -25.87 -4.08
C ASP A 439 -23.82 -25.21 -2.70
N TRP A 440 -23.31 -23.98 -2.62
CA TRP A 440 -23.59 -23.11 -1.49
C TRP A 440 -25.02 -22.59 -1.59
N LYS A 441 -25.86 -22.99 -0.62
CA LYS A 441 -27.25 -22.53 -0.57
C LYS A 441 -27.31 -21.11 -0.04
N ASN A 442 -28.13 -20.27 -0.67
CA ASN A 442 -28.40 -18.87 -0.28
C ASN A 442 -27.19 -17.91 -0.34
N PHE A 443 -26.05 -18.32 -0.90
CA PHE A 443 -24.89 -17.46 -1.12
C PHE A 443 -24.10 -17.92 -2.36
N PRO A 444 -23.52 -17.01 -3.16
CA PRO A 444 -23.68 -15.55 -3.09
C PRO A 444 -25.11 -15.12 -3.44
N LEU A 445 -25.46 -13.88 -3.07
CA LEU A 445 -26.66 -13.25 -3.60
C LEU A 445 -26.51 -13.00 -5.09
N LYS A 446 -27.65 -12.99 -5.79
CA LYS A 446 -27.69 -12.65 -7.22
C LYS A 446 -27.81 -11.13 -7.38
N GLU A 447 -27.35 -10.61 -8.51
CA GLU A 447 -27.42 -9.17 -8.84
C GLU A 447 -28.85 -8.61 -8.77
N GLY A 448 -29.85 -9.42 -9.12
CA GLY A 448 -31.27 -9.07 -9.04
C GLY A 448 -31.93 -9.28 -7.67
N ASP A 449 -31.20 -9.70 -6.64
CA ASP A 449 -31.73 -9.83 -5.30
C ASP A 449 -32.16 -8.47 -4.76
N SER A 450 -33.36 -8.38 -4.18
CA SER A 450 -33.93 -7.12 -3.67
C SER A 450 -33.01 -6.37 -2.70
N ARG A 451 -32.20 -7.10 -1.91
CA ARG A 451 -31.24 -6.52 -0.96
C ARG A 451 -30.09 -5.82 -1.68
N ILE A 452 -29.57 -6.43 -2.75
CA ILE A 452 -28.53 -5.85 -3.61
C ILE A 452 -29.10 -4.64 -4.37
N VAL A 453 -30.29 -4.78 -4.95
CA VAL A 453 -30.94 -3.70 -5.72
C VAL A 453 -31.16 -2.45 -4.85
N LYS A 454 -31.65 -2.60 -3.62
CA LYS A 454 -31.84 -1.48 -2.69
C LYS A 454 -30.51 -0.81 -2.31
N ALA A 455 -29.46 -1.59 -2.06
CA ALA A 455 -28.14 -1.07 -1.75
C ALA A 455 -27.55 -0.26 -2.92
N LEU A 456 -27.66 -0.77 -4.15
CA LEU A 456 -27.24 -0.05 -5.36
C LEU A 456 -28.06 1.24 -5.59
N GLN A 457 -29.37 1.20 -5.35
CA GLN A 457 -30.21 2.40 -5.43
C GLN A 457 -29.77 3.48 -4.43
N TYR A 458 -29.42 3.09 -3.20
CA TYR A 458 -28.85 4.01 -2.22
C TYR A 458 -27.53 4.61 -2.71
N LEU A 459 -26.59 3.78 -3.17
CA LEU A 459 -25.32 4.25 -3.72
C LEU A 459 -25.53 5.22 -4.89
N LYS A 460 -26.50 4.96 -5.78
CA LYS A 460 -26.83 5.84 -6.90
C LYS A 460 -27.29 7.23 -6.42
N GLY A 461 -27.95 7.29 -5.27
CA GLY A 461 -28.32 8.54 -4.62
C GLY A 461 -27.14 9.37 -4.11
N LEU A 462 -25.99 8.73 -3.83
CA LEU A 462 -24.76 9.39 -3.36
C LEU A 462 -23.94 10.04 -4.47
N GLN A 463 -24.21 9.70 -5.74
CA GLN A 463 -23.54 10.30 -6.89
C GLN A 463 -23.87 11.80 -6.98
N ARG A 464 -22.89 12.66 -7.29
CA ARG A 464 -23.10 14.10 -7.55
C ARG A 464 -23.07 14.42 -9.05
N SER A 465 -23.39 15.66 -9.40
CA SER A 465 -23.41 16.14 -10.79
C SER A 465 -22.05 16.12 -11.48
N SER A 466 -20.96 16.11 -10.70
CA SER A 466 -19.60 15.91 -11.22
C SER A 466 -19.33 14.45 -11.67
N GLY A 467 -20.22 13.52 -11.30
CA GLY A 467 -20.05 12.07 -11.47
C GLY A 467 -19.42 11.38 -10.26
N GLY A 468 -18.82 12.12 -9.32
CA GLY A 468 -18.19 11.59 -8.12
C GLY A 468 -19.18 11.15 -7.03
N PHE A 469 -18.64 10.56 -5.96
CA PHE A 469 -19.42 10.01 -4.85
C PHE A 469 -19.00 10.60 -3.51
N ALA A 470 -20.00 10.90 -2.67
CA ALA A 470 -19.81 11.32 -1.27
C ALA A 470 -21.06 11.03 -0.44
N ASN A 471 -20.89 10.80 0.87
CA ASN A 471 -22.02 10.79 1.78
C ASN A 471 -22.69 12.19 1.83
N PRO A 472 -23.94 12.29 2.32
CA PRO A 472 -24.57 13.59 2.56
C PRO A 472 -23.71 14.49 3.46
N GLY A 473 -23.45 15.73 3.01
CA GLY A 473 -22.65 16.71 3.76
C GLY A 473 -21.13 16.57 3.64
N GLU A 474 -20.63 15.57 2.91
CA GLU A 474 -19.20 15.38 2.67
C GLU A 474 -18.78 15.81 1.26
N GLU A 475 -17.48 16.07 1.10
CA GLU A 475 -16.84 16.28 -0.20
C GLU A 475 -16.62 14.97 -0.96
N GLU A 476 -16.67 15.08 -2.28
CA GLU A 476 -16.35 14.03 -3.23
C GLU A 476 -14.84 13.78 -3.26
N SER A 477 -14.42 12.55 -3.57
CA SER A 477 -12.99 12.24 -3.73
C SER A 477 -12.79 11.07 -4.67
N ILE A 478 -11.60 10.97 -5.29
CA ILE A 478 -11.22 9.81 -6.10
C ILE A 478 -11.36 8.51 -5.30
N ALA A 479 -11.03 8.57 -4.01
CA ALA A 479 -11.16 7.48 -3.05
C ALA A 479 -12.58 6.88 -3.00
N LYS A 480 -13.57 7.72 -2.68
CA LYS A 480 -14.98 7.30 -2.53
C LYS A 480 -15.57 6.86 -3.88
N THR A 481 -15.22 7.57 -4.95
CA THR A 481 -15.65 7.22 -6.31
C THR A 481 -15.07 5.88 -6.77
N SER A 482 -13.81 5.57 -6.44
CA SER A 482 -13.17 4.29 -6.76
C SER A 482 -13.87 3.12 -6.06
N TRP A 483 -14.25 3.29 -4.80
CA TRP A 483 -15.04 2.30 -4.06
C TRP A 483 -16.41 2.04 -4.70
N ALA A 484 -17.11 3.10 -5.09
CA ALA A 484 -18.40 2.97 -5.79
C ALA A 484 -18.25 2.23 -7.13
N ILE A 485 -17.22 2.55 -7.93
CA ILE A 485 -16.92 1.86 -9.20
C ILE A 485 -16.75 0.35 -8.98
N MET A 486 -16.00 -0.06 -7.96
CA MET A 486 -15.79 -1.48 -7.68
C MET A 486 -17.09 -2.20 -7.26
N ALA A 487 -17.98 -1.54 -6.50
CA ALA A 487 -19.30 -2.09 -6.18
C ALA A 487 -20.21 -2.22 -7.41
N ILE A 488 -20.22 -1.20 -8.27
CA ILE A 488 -20.98 -1.20 -9.53
C ILE A 488 -20.51 -2.36 -10.42
N ALA A 489 -19.19 -2.50 -10.58
CA ALA A 489 -18.58 -3.57 -11.36
C ALA A 489 -18.82 -4.96 -10.76
N ALA A 490 -18.75 -5.10 -9.44
CA ALA A 490 -19.06 -6.35 -8.74
C ALA A 490 -20.51 -6.81 -8.99
N ALA A 491 -21.43 -5.86 -9.13
CA ALA A 491 -22.83 -6.07 -9.51
C ALA A 491 -23.06 -6.30 -11.01
N GLY A 492 -22.01 -6.47 -11.80
CA GLY A 492 -22.10 -6.72 -13.24
C GLY A 492 -22.53 -5.51 -14.07
N GLN A 493 -22.57 -4.31 -13.47
CA GLN A 493 -22.99 -3.09 -14.14
C GLN A 493 -21.79 -2.27 -14.63
N ASP A 494 -21.94 -1.61 -15.78
CA ASP A 494 -20.91 -0.71 -16.30
C ASP A 494 -20.95 0.65 -15.56
N PRO A 495 -19.86 1.12 -14.91
CA PRO A 495 -19.82 2.44 -14.30
C PRO A 495 -20.16 3.59 -15.26
N ARG A 496 -19.93 3.44 -16.58
CA ARG A 496 -20.23 4.48 -17.58
C ARG A 496 -21.73 4.76 -17.72
N ILE A 497 -22.59 3.80 -17.40
CA ILE A 497 -24.06 4.00 -17.44
C ILE A 497 -24.62 4.64 -16.16
N TRP A 498 -23.80 4.77 -15.13
CA TRP A 498 -24.16 5.48 -13.90
C TRP A 498 -23.92 6.97 -14.09
N THR A 499 -24.88 7.66 -14.69
CA THR A 499 -24.76 9.10 -14.99
C THR A 499 -25.62 9.95 -14.07
N LYS A 500 -25.09 11.13 -13.72
CA LYS A 500 -25.84 12.23 -13.13
C LYS A 500 -25.45 13.53 -13.84
N GLU A 501 -26.44 14.22 -14.40
CA GLU A 501 -26.22 15.42 -15.23
C GLU A 501 -25.22 15.20 -16.38
N GLY A 502 -25.21 13.98 -16.95
CA GLY A 502 -24.35 13.61 -18.08
C GLY A 502 -22.93 13.18 -17.71
N LYS A 503 -22.51 13.28 -16.44
CA LYS A 503 -21.19 12.82 -15.97
C LYS A 503 -21.29 11.45 -15.29
N ASN A 504 -20.32 10.59 -15.56
CA ASN A 504 -20.18 9.28 -14.92
C ASN A 504 -18.98 9.25 -13.95
N PRO A 505 -18.79 8.17 -13.15
CA PRO A 505 -17.75 8.10 -12.13
C PRO A 505 -16.33 8.10 -12.72
N LEU A 506 -16.13 7.56 -13.92
CA LEU A 506 -14.84 7.60 -14.61
C LEU A 506 -14.51 8.99 -15.13
N ASP A 507 -15.51 9.79 -15.52
CA ASP A 507 -15.30 11.20 -15.88
C ASP A 507 -14.77 12.01 -14.70
N TYR A 508 -15.33 11.77 -13.51
CA TYR A 508 -14.86 12.42 -12.28
C TYR A 508 -13.39 12.09 -12.00
N ILE A 509 -13.00 10.81 -12.06
CA ILE A 509 -11.59 10.42 -11.85
C ILE A 509 -10.71 11.03 -12.93
N ARG A 510 -11.13 11.02 -14.20
CA ARG A 510 -10.39 11.61 -15.33
C ARG A 510 -10.12 13.11 -15.14
N GLU A 511 -11.09 13.82 -14.58
CA GLU A 511 -11.00 15.26 -14.32
C GLU A 511 -10.13 15.58 -13.09
N LYS A 512 -10.26 14.81 -12.00
CA LYS A 512 -9.56 15.07 -10.73
C LYS A 512 -8.16 14.50 -10.63
N LEU A 513 -7.86 13.44 -11.38
CA LEU A 513 -6.58 12.74 -11.25
C LEU A 513 -5.36 13.66 -11.45
N PRO A 514 -5.29 14.55 -12.46
CA PRO A 514 -4.11 15.41 -12.65
C PRO A 514 -3.84 16.36 -11.47
N GLU A 515 -4.88 16.79 -10.74
CA GLU A 515 -4.75 17.71 -9.61
C GLU A 515 -4.35 17.00 -8.30
N GLU A 516 -4.75 15.72 -8.15
CA GLU A 516 -4.56 14.94 -6.93
C GLU A 516 -3.36 13.99 -6.97
N ILE A 517 -2.85 13.65 -8.16
CA ILE A 517 -1.88 12.57 -8.37
C ILE A 517 -0.62 12.68 -7.50
N ASP A 518 -0.11 13.89 -7.26
CA ASP A 518 1.11 14.12 -6.49
C ASP A 518 0.87 14.07 -4.97
N ARG A 519 -0.39 14.15 -4.53
CA ARG A 519 -0.80 14.04 -3.12
C ARG A 519 -1.27 12.63 -2.76
N MET A 520 -1.56 11.78 -3.75
CA MET A 520 -2.03 10.42 -3.54
C MET A 520 -1.00 9.56 -2.82
N GLY A 521 -1.45 8.83 -1.80
CA GLY A 521 -0.66 7.82 -1.11
C GLY A 521 -0.60 6.50 -1.90
N THR A 522 0.21 5.56 -1.42
CA THR A 522 0.37 4.23 -2.04
C THR A 522 -0.96 3.48 -2.16
N ALA A 523 -1.78 3.50 -1.11
CA ALA A 523 -3.10 2.85 -1.11
C ALA A 523 -4.08 3.55 -2.08
N ASP A 524 -3.93 4.86 -2.32
CA ASP A 524 -4.76 5.57 -3.29
C ASP A 524 -4.46 5.12 -4.70
N TYR A 525 -3.17 5.00 -5.08
CA TYR A 525 -2.80 4.45 -6.39
C TYR A 525 -3.37 3.04 -6.58
N ALA A 526 -3.16 2.16 -5.59
CA ALA A 526 -3.65 0.78 -5.66
C ALA A 526 -5.18 0.71 -5.82
N ARG A 527 -5.93 1.48 -5.03
CA ARG A 527 -7.39 1.54 -5.09
C ARG A 527 -7.88 2.09 -6.44
N THR A 528 -7.27 3.15 -6.96
CA THR A 528 -7.66 3.71 -8.25
C THR A 528 -7.35 2.74 -9.40
N ILE A 529 -6.20 2.05 -9.37
CA ILE A 529 -5.87 0.99 -10.33
C ILE A 529 -6.95 -0.09 -10.33
N LEU A 530 -7.37 -0.55 -9.14
CA LEU A 530 -8.39 -1.60 -9.01
C LEU A 530 -9.76 -1.15 -9.52
N ALA A 531 -10.15 0.10 -9.28
CA ALA A 531 -11.38 0.66 -9.82
C ALA A 531 -11.36 0.74 -11.36
N LEU A 532 -10.26 1.23 -11.94
CA LEU A 532 -10.08 1.30 -13.39
C LEU A 532 -10.09 -0.10 -14.02
N TYR A 533 -9.34 -1.03 -13.44
CA TYR A 533 -9.33 -2.44 -13.86
C TYR A 533 -10.74 -3.05 -13.83
N ALA A 534 -11.48 -2.87 -12.73
CA ALA A 534 -12.84 -3.39 -12.61
C ALA A 534 -13.81 -2.77 -13.64
N ALA A 535 -13.59 -1.51 -14.01
CA ALA A 535 -14.34 -0.83 -15.08
C ALA A 535 -13.91 -1.24 -16.51
N GLY A 536 -12.83 -2.01 -16.65
CA GLY A 536 -12.25 -2.38 -17.95
C GLY A 536 -11.44 -1.26 -18.62
N GLU A 537 -10.99 -0.27 -17.85
CA GLU A 537 -10.06 0.78 -18.30
C GLU A 537 -8.60 0.32 -18.12
N ASP A 538 -7.68 0.88 -18.90
CA ASP A 538 -6.24 0.61 -18.75
C ASP A 538 -5.58 1.59 -17.75
N PRO A 539 -5.20 1.15 -16.54
CA PRO A 539 -4.56 2.01 -15.54
C PRO A 539 -3.12 2.40 -15.89
N ARG A 540 -2.51 1.82 -16.95
CA ARG A 540 -1.20 2.25 -17.46
C ARG A 540 -1.28 3.49 -18.34
N ASN A 541 -2.48 3.80 -18.84
CA ASN A 541 -2.71 4.98 -19.67
C ASN A 541 -4.10 5.55 -19.40
N PHE A 542 -4.31 6.06 -18.20
CA PHE A 542 -5.55 6.73 -17.85
C PHE A 542 -5.31 8.23 -17.71
N SER A 543 -5.90 9.02 -18.59
CA SER A 543 -5.74 10.49 -18.59
C SER A 543 -4.28 10.94 -18.73
N GLY A 544 -3.49 10.21 -19.54
CA GLY A 544 -2.06 10.45 -19.71
C GLY A 544 -1.19 10.09 -18.50
N THR A 545 -1.75 9.40 -17.51
CA THR A 545 -1.04 8.98 -16.29
C THR A 545 -0.91 7.46 -16.24
N ASP A 546 0.31 6.99 -15.97
CA ASP A 546 0.60 5.58 -15.67
C ASP A 546 0.58 5.35 -14.14
N LEU A 547 -0.58 4.95 -13.63
CA LEU A 547 -0.76 4.67 -12.19
C LEU A 547 0.01 3.42 -11.77
N VAL A 548 0.17 2.45 -12.66
CA VAL A 548 0.91 1.21 -12.40
C VAL A 548 2.38 1.53 -12.17
N ALA A 549 2.99 2.37 -13.02
CA ALA A 549 4.36 2.85 -12.83
C ALA A 549 4.51 3.64 -11.52
N LYS A 550 3.55 4.51 -11.17
CA LYS A 550 3.55 5.25 -9.90
C LYS A 550 3.52 4.31 -8.69
N LEU A 551 2.68 3.29 -8.70
CA LEU A 551 2.60 2.29 -7.62
C LEU A 551 3.88 1.44 -7.54
N LYS A 552 4.41 0.97 -8.68
CA LYS A 552 5.67 0.22 -8.73
C LYS A 552 6.85 1.06 -8.23
N GLY A 553 6.84 2.36 -8.47
CA GLY A 553 7.83 3.29 -7.91
C GLY A 553 7.82 3.39 -6.38
N ARG A 554 6.80 2.87 -5.70
CA ARG A 554 6.71 2.77 -4.23
C ARG A 554 7.19 1.41 -3.69
N MET A 555 7.56 0.48 -4.56
CA MET A 555 8.08 -0.83 -4.14
C MET A 555 9.56 -0.71 -3.77
N ARG A 556 9.90 -1.16 -2.56
CA ARG A 556 11.25 -1.26 -2.02
C ARG A 556 11.91 -2.56 -2.52
N GLU A 557 13.23 -2.64 -2.45
CA GLU A 557 13.99 -3.82 -2.94
C GLU A 557 13.58 -5.13 -2.25
N ASN A 558 13.19 -5.06 -0.98
CA ASN A 558 12.73 -6.21 -0.19
C ASN A 558 11.30 -6.67 -0.52
N GLY A 559 10.60 -6.02 -1.46
CA GLY A 559 9.24 -6.35 -1.87
C GLY A 559 8.13 -5.56 -1.16
N GLN A 560 8.44 -4.82 -0.09
CA GLN A 560 7.46 -3.94 0.58
C GLN A 560 6.98 -2.85 -0.39
N ILE A 561 5.67 -2.57 -0.45
CA ILE A 561 5.11 -1.49 -1.27
C ILE A 561 4.54 -0.41 -0.35
N GLY A 562 5.13 0.78 -0.41
CA GLY A 562 4.81 1.87 0.53
C GLY A 562 5.44 1.65 1.91
N ASP A 563 4.77 2.14 2.95
CA ASP A 563 5.33 2.25 4.29
C ASP A 563 4.79 1.21 5.29
N PHE A 564 3.66 0.58 4.97
CA PHE A 564 2.92 -0.28 5.89
C PHE A 564 2.65 -1.67 5.28
N VAL A 565 2.16 -2.59 6.12
CA VAL A 565 1.73 -3.92 5.65
C VAL A 565 0.48 -3.76 4.80
N TYR A 566 -0.50 -2.97 5.26
CA TYR A 566 -1.74 -2.75 4.51
C TYR A 566 -1.48 -2.12 3.12
N THR A 567 -0.51 -1.19 2.99
CA THR A 567 -0.16 -0.63 1.67
C THR A 567 0.46 -1.67 0.75
N THR A 568 1.19 -2.64 1.31
CA THR A 568 1.75 -3.76 0.55
C THR A 568 0.66 -4.74 0.11
N ILE A 569 -0.30 -5.05 0.99
CA ILE A 569 -1.50 -5.85 0.67
C ILE A 569 -2.23 -5.24 -0.54
N TRP A 570 -2.58 -3.96 -0.47
CA TRP A 570 -3.25 -3.27 -1.57
C TRP A 570 -2.40 -3.21 -2.84
N GLY A 571 -1.10 -2.97 -2.70
CA GLY A 571 -0.16 -2.98 -3.82
C GLY A 571 -0.12 -4.32 -4.55
N ILE A 572 -0.06 -5.43 -3.80
CA ILE A 572 -0.09 -6.80 -4.36
C ILE A 572 -1.38 -7.03 -5.14
N ILE A 573 -2.54 -6.72 -4.56
CA ILE A 573 -3.84 -6.93 -5.22
C ILE A 573 -3.92 -6.13 -6.52
N ALA A 574 -3.56 -4.84 -6.49
CA ALA A 574 -3.59 -3.95 -7.64
C ALA A 574 -2.64 -4.39 -8.76
N LEU A 575 -1.38 -4.68 -8.43
CA LEU A 575 -0.37 -5.11 -9.39
C LEU A 575 -0.69 -6.50 -9.97
N SER A 576 -1.20 -7.43 -9.17
CA SER A 576 -1.67 -8.74 -9.64
C SER A 576 -2.82 -8.63 -10.62
N ALA A 577 -3.77 -7.71 -10.37
CA ALA A 577 -4.92 -7.48 -11.25
C ALA A 577 -4.49 -7.11 -12.68
N VAL A 578 -3.43 -6.32 -12.79
CA VAL A 578 -2.90 -5.83 -14.08
C VAL A 578 -1.77 -6.70 -14.64
N GLY A 579 -1.53 -7.89 -14.07
CA GLY A 579 -0.58 -8.88 -14.57
C GLY A 579 0.89 -8.60 -14.26
N GLU A 580 1.19 -7.75 -13.27
CA GLU A 580 2.56 -7.50 -12.83
C GLU A 580 3.07 -8.62 -11.91
N ASN A 581 4.39 -8.83 -11.90
CA ASN A 581 5.02 -9.78 -10.98
C ASN A 581 5.08 -9.21 -9.57
N VAL A 582 4.46 -9.92 -8.62
CA VAL A 582 4.38 -9.55 -7.20
C VAL A 582 5.03 -10.57 -6.27
N SER A 583 5.78 -11.55 -6.78
CA SER A 583 6.31 -12.67 -5.99
C SER A 583 7.15 -12.19 -4.80
N LYS A 584 8.01 -11.18 -5.00
CA LYS A 584 8.80 -10.57 -3.91
C LYS A 584 7.91 -9.92 -2.83
N SER A 585 6.89 -9.18 -3.25
CA SER A 585 5.95 -8.56 -2.31
C SER A 585 5.12 -9.59 -1.55
N ALA A 586 4.73 -10.69 -2.20
CA ALA A 586 4.05 -11.80 -1.56
C ALA A 586 4.94 -12.49 -0.52
N GLU A 587 6.21 -12.76 -0.83
CA GLU A 587 7.18 -13.29 0.16
C GLU A 587 7.37 -12.34 1.33
N TRP A 588 7.51 -11.04 1.06
CA TRP A 588 7.62 -10.03 2.11
C TRP A 588 6.38 -10.00 3.01
N LEU A 589 5.18 -10.04 2.41
CA LEU A 589 3.91 -10.07 3.14
C LEU A 589 3.83 -11.30 4.03
N LYS A 590 4.15 -12.50 3.52
CA LYS A 590 4.17 -13.74 4.33
C LYS A 590 5.09 -13.62 5.55
N ALA A 591 6.21 -12.92 5.43
CA ALA A 591 7.12 -12.68 6.55
C ALA A 591 6.55 -11.71 7.62
N GLN A 592 5.44 -11.02 7.34
CA GLN A 592 4.76 -10.16 8.32
C GLN A 592 3.68 -10.91 9.12
N GLN A 593 3.43 -12.20 8.86
CA GLN A 593 2.46 -12.97 9.65
C GLN A 593 2.97 -13.13 11.08
N ASN A 594 2.14 -12.77 12.04
CA ASN A 594 2.46 -12.90 13.46
C ASN A 594 2.34 -14.36 13.92
N PRO A 595 2.92 -14.71 15.09
CA PRO A 595 2.84 -16.07 15.64
C PRO A 595 1.41 -16.58 15.89
N ASP A 596 0.45 -15.67 16.08
CA ASP A 596 -0.98 -15.97 16.23
C ASP A 596 -1.68 -16.35 14.91
N GLY A 597 -0.98 -16.21 13.78
CA GLY A 597 -1.50 -16.49 12.44
C GLY A 597 -2.12 -15.29 11.73
N GLY A 598 -2.37 -14.19 12.43
CA GLY A 598 -2.90 -12.96 11.85
C GLY A 598 -1.83 -12.10 11.19
N PHE A 599 -2.29 -11.05 10.51
CA PHE A 599 -1.45 -10.01 9.93
C PHE A 599 -1.73 -8.67 10.60
N PRO A 600 -0.71 -7.86 10.86
CA PRO A 600 -0.86 -6.52 11.40
C PRO A 600 -1.00 -5.47 10.28
N TRP A 601 -1.57 -4.32 10.59
CA TRP A 601 -1.60 -3.15 9.69
C TRP A 601 -0.19 -2.59 9.38
N ALA A 602 0.78 -2.72 10.30
CA ALA A 602 2.17 -2.26 10.16
C ALA A 602 3.19 -3.27 10.73
N PRO A 603 4.45 -3.26 10.27
CA PRO A 603 5.45 -4.22 10.73
C PRO A 603 5.67 -4.15 12.25
N GLY A 604 5.58 -5.29 12.93
CA GLY A 604 5.79 -5.41 14.37
C GLY A 604 4.59 -5.05 15.26
N GLU A 605 3.47 -4.61 14.67
CA GLU A 605 2.23 -4.36 15.40
C GLU A 605 1.43 -5.66 15.66
N GLN A 606 0.37 -5.53 16.46
CA GLN A 606 -0.55 -6.64 16.71
C GLN A 606 -1.43 -6.93 15.49
N SER A 607 -1.79 -8.21 15.33
CA SER A 607 -2.70 -8.64 14.28
C SER A 607 -4.10 -8.07 14.47
N ASP A 608 -4.79 -7.79 13.37
CA ASP A 608 -6.21 -7.43 13.34
C ASP A 608 -6.96 -8.21 12.27
N PHE A 609 -8.29 -8.22 12.35
CA PHE A 609 -9.11 -9.09 11.50
C PHE A 609 -9.27 -8.57 10.07
N ASP A 610 -9.27 -7.26 9.88
CA ASP A 610 -9.48 -6.64 8.56
C ASP A 610 -8.23 -6.79 7.69
N ASP A 611 -7.05 -6.46 8.22
CA ASP A 611 -5.78 -6.61 7.50
C ASP A 611 -5.43 -8.09 7.30
N THR A 612 -5.81 -8.99 8.23
CA THR A 612 -5.68 -10.43 8.01
C THR A 612 -6.55 -10.91 6.84
N ALA A 613 -7.81 -10.49 6.78
CA ALA A 613 -8.71 -10.84 5.69
C ALA A 613 -8.24 -10.26 4.34
N ALA A 614 -7.70 -9.04 4.34
CA ALA A 614 -7.11 -8.43 3.15
C ALA A 614 -5.82 -9.13 2.71
N ALA A 615 -4.96 -9.55 3.65
CA ALA A 615 -3.73 -10.30 3.37
C ALA A 615 -4.02 -11.64 2.70
N ILE A 616 -5.05 -12.37 3.14
CA ILE A 616 -5.51 -13.61 2.49
C ILE A 616 -5.83 -13.36 1.01
N GLN A 617 -6.59 -12.30 0.72
CA GLN A 617 -6.95 -11.95 -0.66
C GLN A 617 -5.72 -11.56 -1.48
N ALA A 618 -4.78 -10.80 -0.92
CA ALA A 618 -3.52 -10.45 -1.57
C ALA A 618 -2.67 -11.69 -1.91
N LEU A 619 -2.55 -12.64 -0.98
CA LEU A 619 -1.80 -13.89 -1.21
C LEU A 619 -2.46 -14.75 -2.30
N VAL A 620 -3.79 -14.88 -2.28
CA VAL A 620 -4.53 -15.59 -3.33
C VAL A 620 -4.37 -14.89 -4.69
N ALA A 621 -4.41 -13.56 -4.73
CA ALA A 621 -4.17 -12.78 -5.94
C ALA A 621 -2.74 -13.00 -6.49
N ALA A 622 -1.75 -13.08 -5.59
CA ALA A 622 -0.36 -13.42 -5.88
C ALA A 622 -0.12 -14.91 -6.20
N LYS A 623 -1.17 -15.71 -6.33
CA LYS A 623 -1.14 -17.15 -6.66
C LYS A 623 -0.55 -18.05 -5.56
N GLU A 624 -0.53 -17.60 -4.31
CA GLU A 624 -0.26 -18.49 -3.18
C GLU A 624 -1.35 -19.59 -3.12
N PRO A 625 -0.98 -20.87 -2.97
CA PRO A 625 -1.96 -21.95 -2.87
C PRO A 625 -2.97 -21.70 -1.73
N ARG A 626 -4.27 -21.84 -2.03
CA ARG A 626 -5.36 -21.59 -1.06
C ARG A 626 -5.29 -22.46 0.21
N ASN A 627 -4.59 -23.59 0.14
CA ASN A 627 -4.37 -24.52 1.25
C ASN A 627 -2.95 -24.43 1.86
N SER A 628 -2.19 -23.38 1.51
CA SER A 628 -0.89 -23.10 2.12
C SER A 628 -1.02 -22.89 3.62
N GLU A 629 0.07 -23.16 4.33
CA GLU A 629 0.10 -23.04 5.79
C GLU A 629 -0.16 -21.61 6.25
N VAL A 630 0.39 -20.62 5.55
CA VAL A 630 0.18 -19.20 5.85
C VAL A 630 -1.29 -18.80 5.75
N ILE A 631 -2.00 -19.26 4.70
CA ILE A 631 -3.44 -18.96 4.53
C ILE A 631 -4.28 -19.71 5.57
N LYS A 632 -3.97 -20.98 5.86
CA LYS A 632 -4.68 -21.76 6.89
C LYS A 632 -4.62 -21.08 8.25
N ARG A 633 -3.43 -20.69 8.69
CA ARG A 633 -3.21 -19.97 9.94
C ARG A 633 -3.95 -18.64 9.99
N ALA A 634 -4.00 -17.91 8.88
CA ALA A 634 -4.75 -16.66 8.79
C ALA A 634 -6.27 -16.88 8.89
N VAL A 635 -6.81 -17.93 8.25
CA VAL A 635 -8.23 -18.30 8.37
C VAL A 635 -8.57 -18.77 9.79
N GLU A 636 -7.67 -19.52 10.44
CA GLU A 636 -7.81 -19.91 11.85
C GLU A 636 -7.83 -18.69 12.77
N TYR A 637 -6.93 -17.71 12.56
CA TYR A 637 -6.94 -16.45 13.28
C TYR A 637 -8.27 -15.70 13.10
N LEU A 638 -8.76 -15.57 11.86
CA LEU A 638 -10.06 -14.93 11.60
C LEU A 638 -11.17 -15.60 12.42
N LYS A 639 -11.16 -16.94 12.54
CA LYS A 639 -12.20 -17.67 13.30
C LYS A 639 -12.30 -17.24 14.76
N THR A 640 -11.23 -16.75 15.35
CA THR A 640 -11.22 -16.25 16.73
C THR A 640 -11.90 -14.88 16.89
N GLY A 641 -12.12 -14.15 15.79
CA GLY A 641 -12.75 -12.83 15.80
C GLY A 641 -14.27 -12.84 15.73
N GLN A 642 -14.88 -14.00 15.48
CA GLN A 642 -16.33 -14.11 15.37
C GLN A 642 -17.01 -13.93 16.74
N ASN A 643 -17.91 -12.96 16.82
CA ASN A 643 -18.71 -12.67 18.01
C ASN A 643 -19.94 -13.58 18.09
N ASP A 644 -20.58 -13.59 19.27
CA ASP A 644 -21.77 -14.40 19.56
C ASP A 644 -22.99 -14.07 18.67
N ASP A 645 -23.02 -12.89 18.06
CA ASP A 645 -24.03 -12.46 17.09
C ASP A 645 -23.79 -12.98 15.66
N GLY A 646 -22.70 -13.72 15.46
CA GLY A 646 -22.27 -14.26 14.17
C GLY A 646 -21.37 -13.32 13.37
N GLY A 647 -21.29 -12.04 13.75
CA GLY A 647 -20.50 -11.02 13.05
C GLY A 647 -19.04 -10.97 13.48
N MET A 648 -18.28 -10.11 12.81
CA MET A 648 -16.83 -9.97 12.96
C MET A 648 -16.47 -8.66 13.63
N ARG A 649 -15.64 -8.76 14.67
CA ARG A 649 -15.01 -7.60 15.30
C ARG A 649 -13.83 -7.11 14.46
N TYR A 650 -13.51 -5.82 14.56
CA TYR A 650 -12.35 -5.22 13.93
C TYR A 650 -11.05 -5.59 14.66
N PHE A 651 -11.06 -5.46 16.00
CA PHE A 651 -9.89 -5.73 16.84
C PHE A 651 -10.32 -6.07 18.27
N GLY A 652 -9.49 -6.82 18.99
CA GLY A 652 -9.64 -7.06 20.43
C GLY A 652 -11.02 -7.61 20.80
N SER A 653 -11.83 -6.83 21.51
CA SER A 653 -13.22 -7.17 21.89
C SER A 653 -14.25 -6.17 21.34
N SER A 654 -13.97 -5.56 20.18
CA SER A 654 -14.89 -4.60 19.58
C SER A 654 -16.22 -5.25 19.18
N ALA A 655 -17.25 -4.44 18.99
CA ALA A 655 -18.51 -4.90 18.41
C ALA A 655 -18.31 -5.39 16.97
N SER A 656 -19.24 -6.24 16.52
CA SER A 656 -19.33 -6.68 15.14
C SER A 656 -19.71 -5.53 14.22
N ASN A 657 -19.12 -5.47 13.02
CA ASN A 657 -19.38 -4.38 12.08
C ASN A 657 -19.38 -4.84 10.61
N ALA A 658 -20.06 -4.07 9.76
CA ALA A 658 -20.29 -4.42 8.35
C ALA A 658 -19.00 -4.53 7.52
N ALA A 659 -17.98 -3.71 7.80
CA ALA A 659 -16.73 -3.75 7.06
C ALA A 659 -15.95 -5.04 7.37
N SER A 660 -15.77 -5.37 8.66
CA SER A 660 -15.09 -6.60 9.08
C SER A 660 -15.81 -7.87 8.61
N ASP A 661 -17.15 -7.87 8.62
CA ASP A 661 -17.94 -8.97 8.02
C ASP A 661 -17.64 -9.12 6.52
N ALA A 662 -17.70 -8.01 5.79
CA ALA A 662 -17.49 -8.00 4.35
C ALA A 662 -16.08 -8.43 3.97
N TRP A 663 -15.05 -7.99 4.70
CA TRP A 663 -13.67 -8.41 4.50
C TRP A 663 -13.51 -9.91 4.74
N THR A 664 -14.08 -10.42 5.84
CA THR A 664 -14.03 -11.83 6.20
C THR A 664 -14.75 -12.70 5.16
N ILE A 665 -15.95 -12.31 4.73
CA ILE A 665 -16.69 -13.01 3.66
C ILE A 665 -15.86 -13.10 2.39
N GLN A 666 -15.24 -12.00 1.95
CA GLN A 666 -14.40 -11.99 0.76
C GLN A 666 -13.17 -12.88 0.91
N ALA A 667 -12.51 -12.87 2.07
CA ALA A 667 -11.38 -13.75 2.35
C ALA A 667 -11.77 -15.24 2.29
N LEU A 668 -12.89 -15.62 2.92
CA LEU A 668 -13.42 -16.99 2.90
C LEU A 668 -13.75 -17.43 1.46
N VAL A 669 -14.40 -16.57 0.68
CA VAL A 669 -14.70 -16.84 -0.73
C VAL A 669 -13.41 -16.99 -1.56
N ALA A 670 -12.40 -16.15 -1.34
CA ALA A 670 -11.13 -16.22 -2.06
C ALA A 670 -10.43 -17.58 -1.90
N VAL A 671 -10.56 -18.19 -0.71
CA VAL A 671 -9.98 -19.50 -0.40
C VAL A 671 -10.94 -20.68 -0.64
N GLY A 672 -12.18 -20.42 -1.06
CA GLY A 672 -13.18 -21.45 -1.38
C GLY A 672 -13.88 -22.04 -0.16
N ILE A 673 -14.06 -21.27 0.91
CA ILE A 673 -14.80 -21.65 2.11
C ILE A 673 -16.18 -20.99 2.08
N ASN A 674 -17.23 -21.76 2.36
CA ASN A 674 -18.60 -21.25 2.43
C ASN A 674 -18.79 -20.33 3.66
N PRO A 675 -19.03 -19.02 3.48
CA PRO A 675 -19.23 -18.11 4.61
C PRO A 675 -20.55 -18.38 5.37
N MET A 676 -21.53 -19.06 4.77
CA MET A 676 -22.78 -19.43 5.44
C MET A 676 -22.60 -20.51 6.52
N GLU A 677 -21.54 -21.32 6.43
CA GLU A 677 -21.23 -22.35 7.42
C GLU A 677 -20.37 -21.81 8.58
N TRP A 678 -19.91 -20.57 8.44
CA TRP A 678 -19.05 -19.94 9.41
C TRP A 678 -19.91 -19.23 10.47
N ARG A 679 -20.35 -20.02 11.48
CA ARG A 679 -21.38 -19.63 12.45
C ARG A 679 -20.88 -19.47 13.89
N ALA A 680 -21.58 -18.60 14.63
CA ALA A 680 -21.63 -18.52 16.09
C ALA A 680 -23.10 -18.43 16.53
N ASN A 681 -23.52 -19.20 17.54
CA ASN A 681 -24.91 -19.27 18.04
C ASN A 681 -25.99 -19.34 16.94
N ASN A 682 -25.74 -20.14 15.90
CA ASN A 682 -26.57 -20.31 14.70
C ASN A 682 -26.63 -19.11 13.73
N SER A 683 -25.98 -17.98 14.00
CA SER A 683 -25.84 -16.86 13.09
C SER A 683 -24.53 -16.96 12.31
N SER A 684 -24.56 -16.85 10.98
CA SER A 684 -23.34 -16.75 10.17
C SER A 684 -22.88 -15.31 10.01
N VAL A 685 -21.64 -15.12 9.56
CA VAL A 685 -21.12 -13.78 9.20
C VAL A 685 -21.97 -13.09 8.13
N VAL A 686 -22.56 -13.87 7.20
CA VAL A 686 -23.47 -13.34 6.18
C VAL A 686 -24.81 -12.94 6.81
N ASP A 687 -25.34 -13.73 7.74
CA ASP A 687 -26.59 -13.42 8.44
C ASP A 687 -26.46 -12.12 9.24
N HIS A 688 -25.33 -11.93 9.94
CA HIS A 688 -25.05 -10.70 10.67
C HIS A 688 -24.93 -9.49 9.74
N LEU A 689 -24.14 -9.56 8.66
CA LEU A 689 -24.03 -8.46 7.69
C LEU A 689 -25.39 -8.05 7.12
N LEU A 690 -26.23 -9.04 6.75
CA LEU A 690 -27.58 -8.79 6.25
C LEU A 690 -28.49 -8.12 7.29
N SER A 691 -28.29 -8.39 8.58
CA SER A 691 -29.05 -7.75 9.67
C SER A 691 -28.75 -6.25 9.80
N LEU A 692 -27.61 -5.78 9.27
CA LEU A 692 -27.21 -4.37 9.27
C LEU A 692 -27.81 -3.56 8.11
N GLN A 693 -28.56 -4.18 7.20
CA GLN A 693 -29.24 -3.44 6.13
C GLN A 693 -30.45 -2.67 6.67
N THR A 694 -30.53 -1.38 6.38
CA THR A 694 -31.66 -0.51 6.76
C THR A 694 -32.81 -0.60 5.77
N GLU A 695 -33.98 -0.07 6.15
CA GLU A 695 -35.14 0.03 5.24
C GLU A 695 -34.85 0.88 4.00
N GLN A 696 -33.98 1.88 4.12
CA GLN A 696 -33.54 2.75 3.04
C GLN A 696 -32.50 2.07 2.12
N GLY A 697 -32.03 0.87 2.47
CA GLY A 697 -31.18 0.02 1.64
C GLY A 697 -29.68 0.10 1.92
N TYR A 698 -29.22 1.10 2.68
CA TYR A 698 -27.81 1.21 3.09
C TYR A 698 -27.50 0.29 4.28
N PHE A 699 -26.22 0.00 4.47
CA PHE A 699 -25.75 -0.81 5.59
C PHE A 699 -25.17 0.07 6.70
N ARG A 700 -25.53 -0.26 7.95
CA ARG A 700 -24.97 0.38 9.15
C ARG A 700 -23.52 -0.05 9.37
N TYR A 701 -22.76 0.74 10.13
CA TYR A 701 -21.44 0.31 10.60
C TYR A 701 -21.60 -0.80 11.65
N THR A 702 -22.37 -0.54 12.71
CA THR A 702 -22.74 -1.53 13.73
C THR A 702 -24.26 -1.56 13.90
N SER A 703 -24.79 -2.45 14.75
CA SER A 703 -26.23 -2.50 15.04
C SER A 703 -26.81 -1.18 15.59
N TYR A 704 -25.95 -0.31 16.14
CA TYR A 704 -26.30 0.95 16.79
C TYR A 704 -25.59 2.19 16.20
N SER A 705 -24.78 2.06 15.14
CA SER A 705 -24.07 3.17 14.50
C SER A 705 -24.20 3.15 12.98
N ASP A 706 -24.60 4.28 12.41
CA ASP A 706 -24.77 4.50 10.97
C ASP A 706 -23.54 5.18 10.33
N GLU A 707 -22.36 5.10 10.95
CA GLU A 707 -21.15 5.76 10.44
C GLU A 707 -20.74 5.28 9.03
N ASN A 708 -20.34 6.25 8.20
CA ASN A 708 -19.86 6.04 6.84
C ASN A 708 -20.74 5.11 5.97
N PRO A 709 -22.05 5.42 5.82
CA PRO A 709 -23.03 4.50 5.26
C PRO A 709 -22.77 4.16 3.79
N GLY A 710 -22.18 5.08 3.01
CA GLY A 710 -21.76 4.82 1.63
C GLY A 710 -20.69 3.74 1.54
N TYR A 711 -19.64 3.81 2.38
CA TYR A 711 -18.56 2.83 2.38
C TYR A 711 -19.02 1.45 2.90
N MET A 712 -19.82 1.43 3.98
CA MET A 712 -20.42 0.18 4.49
C MET A 712 -21.27 -0.51 3.42
N THR A 713 -22.06 0.26 2.69
CA THR A 713 -22.90 -0.27 1.60
C THR A 713 -22.07 -0.79 0.44
N VAL A 714 -20.97 -0.13 0.07
CA VAL A 714 -20.01 -0.65 -0.93
C VAL A 714 -19.46 -2.00 -0.50
N CYS A 715 -18.95 -2.09 0.74
CA CYS A 715 -18.37 -3.33 1.27
C CYS A 715 -19.40 -4.48 1.25
N ALA A 716 -20.63 -4.20 1.68
CA ALA A 716 -21.70 -5.18 1.70
C ALA A 716 -22.09 -5.67 0.30
N VAL A 717 -22.22 -4.78 -0.68
CA VAL A 717 -22.57 -5.18 -2.06
C VAL A 717 -21.52 -6.14 -2.63
N ILE A 718 -20.23 -5.78 -2.51
CA ILE A 718 -19.13 -6.60 -3.05
C ILE A 718 -19.09 -7.98 -2.40
N SER A 719 -19.17 -8.03 -1.06
CA SER A 719 -19.05 -9.28 -0.31
C SER A 719 -20.27 -10.19 -0.46
N LEU A 720 -21.50 -9.65 -0.44
CA LEU A 720 -22.73 -10.42 -0.60
C LEU A 720 -22.88 -11.01 -2.02
N LEU A 721 -22.29 -10.38 -3.03
CA LEU A 721 -22.17 -10.92 -4.40
C LEU A 721 -21.03 -11.95 -4.54
N GLY A 722 -20.31 -12.23 -3.45
CA GLY A 722 -19.21 -13.19 -3.40
C GLY A 722 -18.04 -12.81 -4.30
N LYS A 723 -17.70 -11.52 -4.39
CA LYS A 723 -16.62 -11.02 -5.25
C LYS A 723 -15.39 -10.65 -4.41
N PRO A 724 -14.38 -11.52 -4.29
CA PRO A 724 -13.12 -11.15 -3.64
C PRO A 724 -12.30 -10.23 -4.56
N PHE A 725 -11.35 -9.49 -3.99
CA PHE A 725 -10.42 -8.68 -4.76
C PHE A 725 -9.32 -9.52 -5.43
N PRO A 726 -8.83 -9.10 -6.62
CA PRO A 726 -9.35 -7.99 -7.43
C PRO A 726 -10.68 -8.34 -8.12
N ILE A 727 -11.60 -7.36 -8.20
CA ILE A 727 -12.87 -7.51 -8.92
C ILE A 727 -12.58 -7.64 -10.41
N LYS A 728 -13.11 -8.68 -11.06
CA LYS A 728 -12.90 -8.90 -12.49
C LYS A 728 -13.55 -7.78 -13.33
N PRO A 729 -12.96 -7.43 -14.49
CA PRO A 729 -13.51 -6.39 -15.36
C PRO A 729 -14.91 -6.74 -15.84
N VAL A 730 -15.81 -5.75 -15.84
CA VAL A 730 -17.13 -5.89 -16.48
C VAL A 730 -16.92 -6.05 -17.98
N LYS A 731 -17.64 -7.00 -18.61
CA LYS A 731 -17.62 -7.14 -20.08
C LYS A 731 -18.32 -5.92 -20.69
N VAL A 732 -17.55 -5.05 -21.34
CA VAL A 732 -18.11 -3.96 -22.14
C VAL A 732 -18.80 -4.58 -23.35
N LEU A 733 -20.12 -4.43 -23.44
CA LEU A 733 -20.84 -4.80 -24.65
C LEU A 733 -20.41 -3.82 -25.75
N GLU A 734 -19.70 -4.29 -26.77
CA GLU A 734 -19.45 -3.52 -27.98
C GLU A 734 -20.82 -3.15 -28.59
N VAL A 735 -21.19 -1.88 -28.49
CA VAL A 735 -22.24 -1.33 -29.33
C VAL A 735 -21.63 -1.26 -30.73
N LYS A 736 -21.93 -2.26 -31.58
CA LYS A 736 -21.72 -2.11 -33.02
C LYS A 736 -22.45 -0.83 -33.44
N GLU A 737 -21.69 0.17 -33.90
CA GLU A 737 -22.27 1.37 -34.52
C GLU A 737 -23.22 0.93 -35.63
N ILE A 738 -24.52 1.06 -35.39
CA ILE A 738 -25.49 1.04 -36.46
C ILE A 738 -25.33 2.40 -37.15
N GLN A 739 -24.75 2.38 -38.36
CA GLN A 739 -24.77 3.51 -39.28
C GLN A 739 -26.24 3.87 -39.55
N ILE A 740 -26.77 4.86 -38.85
CA ILE A 740 -28.08 5.42 -39.15
C ILE A 740 -27.89 6.38 -40.32
N GLU A 741 -28.27 5.94 -41.53
CA GLU A 741 -28.47 6.82 -42.66
C GLU A 741 -29.42 7.97 -42.25
N LYS A 742 -28.94 9.20 -42.40
CA LYS A 742 -29.74 10.41 -42.20
C LYS A 742 -30.90 10.41 -43.19
N THR A 743 -32.09 10.07 -42.72
CA THR A 743 -33.35 10.48 -43.37
C THR A 743 -33.93 11.65 -42.59
N THR A 744 -34.02 12.79 -43.27
CA THR A 744 -34.56 14.05 -42.74
C THR A 744 -36.07 13.91 -42.50
N PRO A 745 -36.62 14.24 -41.31
CA PRO A 745 -38.06 14.26 -41.11
C PRO A 745 -38.69 15.53 -41.68
N ALA A 746 -39.84 15.39 -42.33
CA ALA A 746 -40.71 16.48 -42.75
C ALA A 746 -41.34 17.20 -41.54
N PRO A 747 -41.72 18.48 -41.64
CA PRO A 747 -42.20 19.27 -40.51
C PRO A 747 -43.65 18.91 -40.17
N LEU A 748 -43.93 18.75 -38.87
CA LEU A 748 -45.28 18.56 -38.32
C LEU A 748 -45.72 19.81 -37.54
N GLU A 749 -46.98 20.16 -37.76
CA GLU A 749 -47.66 21.39 -37.37
C GLU A 749 -47.94 21.48 -35.85
N THR A 750 -47.89 22.71 -35.33
CA THR A 750 -48.28 23.13 -33.97
C THR A 750 -49.80 23.16 -33.77
N PRO A 751 -50.33 22.64 -32.64
CA PRO A 751 -51.65 23.01 -32.13
C PRO A 751 -51.59 24.07 -31.00
N ALA A 752 -52.68 24.83 -30.91
CA ALA A 752 -52.85 26.09 -30.20
C ALA A 752 -52.98 26.02 -28.66
N VAL A 753 -52.70 27.17 -28.04
CA VAL A 753 -52.80 27.54 -26.61
C VAL A 753 -54.23 27.94 -26.23
N GLN A 754 -54.67 27.61 -25.01
CA GLN A 754 -55.63 28.40 -24.19
C GLN A 754 -55.57 28.00 -22.69
N PRO A 755 -56.11 28.80 -21.73
CA PRO A 755 -55.29 29.38 -20.65
C PRO A 755 -55.64 28.95 -19.20
N THR A 756 -54.81 29.46 -18.28
CA THR A 756 -54.68 29.32 -16.81
C THR A 756 -55.97 29.46 -15.97
N PRO A 757 -55.95 29.05 -14.67
CA PRO A 757 -55.91 30.08 -13.63
C PRO A 757 -55.05 29.77 -12.39
N GLU A 758 -54.17 30.73 -12.09
CA GLU A 758 -53.88 31.40 -10.81
C GLU A 758 -54.32 30.76 -9.47
N LYS A 759 -53.35 30.56 -8.56
CA LYS A 759 -53.56 30.59 -7.11
C LYS A 759 -52.40 31.24 -6.35
N THR A 760 -52.62 32.50 -6.03
CA THR A 760 -52.49 33.15 -4.71
C THR A 760 -51.27 32.83 -3.84
N GLU A 761 -50.32 33.76 -3.85
CA GLU A 761 -49.33 33.97 -2.79
C GLU A 761 -50.00 34.52 -1.52
N THR A 762 -49.55 34.07 -0.36
CA THR A 762 -49.60 34.85 0.88
C THR A 762 -48.35 34.57 1.72
N PRO A 763 -47.76 35.61 2.36
CA PRO A 763 -46.39 35.56 2.86
C PRO A 763 -46.35 35.07 4.32
N VAL A 764 -45.33 34.29 4.65
CA VAL A 764 -45.02 33.97 6.06
C VAL A 764 -43.64 34.53 6.42
N ASN A 765 -43.68 35.41 7.41
CA ASN A 765 -42.59 36.13 8.04
C ASN A 765 -41.44 35.23 8.49
N ILE A 766 -40.22 35.65 8.12
CA ILE A 766 -38.96 35.17 8.66
C ILE A 766 -38.85 35.67 10.11
N THR A 767 -38.82 34.75 11.07
CA THR A 767 -38.37 35.03 12.43
C THR A 767 -37.04 34.33 12.67
N SER A 768 -36.03 35.14 12.96
CA SER A 768 -34.69 34.77 13.35
C SER A 768 -34.65 33.86 14.57
N LYS A 769 -34.01 32.70 14.46
CA LYS A 769 -33.44 31.96 15.60
C LYS A 769 -32.06 31.40 15.23
N THR A 770 -31.07 31.96 15.92
CA THR A 770 -29.78 31.40 16.41
C THR A 770 -28.93 30.48 15.53
N PRO A 771 -27.60 30.72 15.48
CA PRO A 771 -26.67 29.87 14.73
C PRO A 771 -26.54 28.51 15.42
N VAL A 772 -26.74 27.43 14.66
CA VAL A 772 -26.37 26.08 15.09
C VAL A 772 -24.86 25.96 14.96
N GLU A 773 -24.23 25.62 16.09
CA GLU A 773 -22.79 25.41 16.23
C GLU A 773 -22.28 24.33 15.26
N ARG A 774 -21.11 24.60 14.70
CA ARG A 774 -20.32 23.69 13.88
C ARG A 774 -19.76 22.58 14.79
N THR A 775 -20.07 21.33 14.51
CA THR A 775 -19.30 20.19 15.03
C THR A 775 -18.12 19.89 14.09
N PRO A 776 -16.88 19.75 14.59
CA PRO A 776 -15.73 19.41 13.76
C PRO A 776 -15.78 17.96 13.26
N GLY A 777 -15.18 17.73 12.09
CA GLY A 777 -15.06 16.42 11.46
C GLY A 777 -14.22 15.40 12.25
N PHE A 778 -14.22 14.19 11.71
CA PHE A 778 -13.73 12.89 12.21
C PHE A 778 -12.37 12.87 12.97
N GLU A 779 -11.53 13.89 12.85
CA GLU A 779 -10.25 14.00 13.58
C GLU A 779 -10.42 14.28 15.09
N VAL A 780 -11.56 14.85 15.52
CA VAL A 780 -11.84 15.10 16.95
C VAL A 780 -12.34 13.84 17.67
N PHE A 781 -12.90 12.88 16.94
CA PHE A 781 -13.41 11.63 17.51
C PHE A 781 -12.27 10.67 17.92
N ALA A 782 -11.19 10.63 17.14
CA ALA A 782 -9.98 9.86 17.48
C ALA A 782 -9.26 10.40 18.73
N ALA A 783 -9.26 11.73 18.91
CA ALA A 783 -8.71 12.37 20.11
C ALA A 783 -9.56 12.11 21.37
N LEU A 784 -10.89 12.08 21.24
CA LEU A 784 -11.81 11.78 22.34
C LEU A 784 -11.76 10.29 22.76
N LEU A 785 -11.53 9.37 21.82
CA LEU A 785 -11.33 7.95 22.10
C LEU A 785 -10.01 7.68 22.83
N ALA A 786 -8.93 8.39 22.49
CA ALA A 786 -7.67 8.33 23.24
C ALA A 786 -7.82 8.84 24.69
N ILE A 787 -8.61 9.90 24.88
CA ILE A 787 -8.91 10.44 26.22
C ILE A 787 -9.80 9.49 27.02
N ALA A 788 -10.81 8.87 26.40
CA ALA A 788 -11.67 7.87 27.04
C ALA A 788 -10.90 6.59 27.43
N PHE A 789 -9.92 6.17 26.63
CA PHE A 789 -9.07 5.00 26.91
C PHE A 789 -8.11 5.25 28.09
N VAL A 790 -7.59 6.48 28.22
CA VAL A 790 -6.77 6.90 29.38
C VAL A 790 -7.61 7.01 30.66
N ILE A 791 -8.88 7.43 30.55
CA ILE A 791 -9.83 7.46 31.69
C ILE A 791 -10.21 6.03 32.13
N ALA A 792 -10.43 5.11 31.18
CA ALA A 792 -10.73 3.71 31.48
C ALA A 792 -9.54 2.98 32.12
N LEU A 793 -8.30 3.24 31.67
CA LEU A 793 -7.08 2.70 32.29
C LEU A 793 -6.83 3.21 33.71
N ARG A 794 -7.33 4.41 34.06
CA ARG A 794 -7.28 4.95 35.43
C ARG A 794 -8.35 4.39 36.36
N ALA A 795 -9.47 3.88 35.85
CA ALA A 795 -10.50 3.23 36.67
C ALA A 795 -10.14 1.79 37.08
N VAL A 796 -9.25 1.12 36.34
CA VAL A 796 -8.78 -0.25 36.62
C VAL A 796 -7.57 -0.29 37.57
N ARG A 797 -6.99 0.87 37.91
CA ARG A 797 -5.87 1.01 38.88
C ARG A 797 -6.25 1.76 40.17
N ARG A 798 -7.53 1.90 40.47
CA ARG A 798 -8.02 2.39 41.77
C ARG A 798 -8.78 1.31 42.53
#